data_AF-A0A0N4VDR2-F1
#
_entry.id   AF-A0A0N4VDR2-F1
#
_cell.length_a   1.000
_cell.length_b   1.000
_cell.length_c   1.000
_cell.angle_alpha   90.00
_cell.angle_beta   90.00
_cell.angle_gamma   90.00
#
_symmetry.space_group_name_H-M   'P 1'
#
loop_
_entity.id
_entity.type
_entity.pdbx_description
1 polymer ?
#
loop_
_entity_poly.entity_id
_entity_poly.type
_entity_poly.pdbx_seq_one_letter_code
_entity_poly.pdbx_strand_id
1 'polypeptide(L)'
;MHELRSLVQQYSGVIQRYYTQYVHGYDALMLTEIVQTLEGLTDDQSTLLSDFCSDVTRINEAKLDLRGLRLDWFRFQAYVSVNRSPFSLADNRKFAATMNTTVFHLKMIDLLEDMLRETSDLSVYCFYYHQLEKQLKLCLLYPSQARYSIAFGHICSHFNSSIHDLCPEERDFIKEKSLSLCNMVLDQLALETSNIVAQICEYEVQLSESLSPVSCAKNIEEDFKRKNSKAPVRNHVMPGDESVRVCRDTLTVADRLQTSLFELCSAIAASREIDVSGHSFVPREYFSRQLEQQMTTSIRTLIASNEIPKRPSELLAQIHAHMAVLQNIDTAVTVDITRLFNNVLLQQTQPVDCYSKETITSTYTKWSPSMKQLRHLRYLEVLLRRMSLNYILFSPHLASLVPNMEYQQPFSPEQYTDARELRALAQLLGPYGIKFMSERLVWHVACQITELNKIVNEHRDTLRKARSNFDKPEKMRELLLLLSGDITDRKTQSISAGPMESVLQRITIIGEILAFRELLHKAVHDVLETRLPFLLSSVHNLHESCGDHDKLVISEMCAAVGVETEVDVALVNAIRAQSQQSQSPDDPYLVSCLLFVFIALSLPRLALNNSSLFKASLCASQNNSQCIAIAVSSLANALFYLHGRRDVVERLKEFLALASSGLLRLSSEEASNTEILNSRHSVYIILDQLVNRCSYLTFDLLESCLPYNLIRSSYQYCYRTEMEK
;
A
#
# COMPACT_ATOMS: atom_id res chain seq x y z
N MET A 1 10.01 -11.08 41.17
CA MET A 1 8.70 -11.20 41.88
C MET A 1 7.65 -11.85 41.01
N HIS A 2 7.21 -11.24 39.90
CA HIS A 2 6.13 -11.81 39.07
C HIS A 2 6.41 -13.24 38.58
N GLU A 3 7.62 -13.54 38.09
CA GLU A 3 8.01 -14.91 37.69
C GLU A 3 7.84 -15.93 38.83
N LEU A 4 8.19 -15.58 40.07
CA LEU A 4 8.00 -16.47 41.23
C LEU A 4 6.52 -16.72 41.51
N ARG A 5 5.65 -15.71 41.36
CA ARG A 5 4.19 -15.87 41.50
C ARG A 5 3.66 -16.83 40.43
N SER A 6 4.08 -16.63 39.17
CA SER A 6 3.72 -17.48 38.03
C SER A 6 4.16 -18.93 38.24
N LEU A 7 5.40 -19.16 38.70
CA LEU A 7 5.89 -20.49 39.05
C LEU A 7 5.07 -21.15 40.17
N VAL A 8 4.73 -20.43 41.24
CA VAL A 8 3.91 -20.97 42.34
C VAL A 8 2.49 -21.31 41.86
N GLN A 9 1.91 -20.52 40.96
CA GLN A 9 0.59 -20.81 40.37
C GLN A 9 0.66 -22.02 39.42
N GLN A 10 1.62 -22.06 38.51
CA GLN A 10 1.81 -23.15 37.53
C GLN A 10 2.13 -24.49 38.21
N TYR A 11 2.96 -24.48 39.26
CA TYR A 11 3.37 -25.68 40.00
C TYR A 11 2.63 -25.85 41.33
N SER A 12 1.47 -25.19 41.49
CA SER A 12 0.61 -25.28 42.69
C SER A 12 0.33 -26.72 43.11
N GLY A 13 -0.08 -27.58 42.18
CA GLY A 13 -0.33 -29.00 42.46
C GLY A 13 0.91 -29.80 42.91
N VAL A 14 2.12 -29.36 42.57
CA VAL A 14 3.37 -29.97 43.07
C VAL A 14 3.60 -29.57 44.53
N ILE A 15 3.41 -28.28 44.84
CA ILE A 15 3.54 -27.72 46.19
C ILE A 15 2.52 -28.37 47.12
N GLN A 16 1.25 -28.39 46.73
CA GLN A 16 0.16 -29.03 47.48
C GLN A 16 0.48 -30.50 47.78
N ARG A 17 0.84 -31.28 46.76
CA ARG A 17 1.17 -32.71 46.91
C ARG A 17 2.32 -32.94 47.90
N TYR A 18 3.37 -32.13 47.83
CA TYR A 18 4.51 -32.23 48.74
C TYR A 18 4.09 -31.96 50.20
N TYR A 19 3.37 -30.86 50.45
CA TYR A 19 2.95 -30.52 51.81
C TYR A 19 1.86 -31.45 52.36
N THR A 20 0.93 -31.97 51.56
CA THR A 20 0.00 -33.02 52.00
C THR A 20 0.74 -34.27 52.46
N GLN A 21 1.77 -34.71 51.72
CA GLN A 21 2.61 -35.85 52.12
C GLN A 21 3.42 -35.57 53.39
N TYR A 22 3.93 -34.34 53.56
CA TYR A 22 4.67 -33.93 54.76
C TYR A 22 3.77 -33.91 56.00
N VAL A 23 2.57 -33.33 55.87
CA VAL A 23 1.60 -33.19 56.96
C VAL A 23 1.10 -34.56 57.43
N HIS A 24 0.71 -35.43 56.50
CA HIS A 24 0.26 -36.79 56.83
C HIS A 24 1.39 -37.70 57.34
N GLY A 25 2.58 -37.62 56.73
CA GLY A 25 3.67 -38.57 56.97
C GLY A 25 4.61 -38.24 58.14
N TYR A 26 4.73 -36.96 58.53
CA TYR A 26 5.67 -36.52 59.57
C TYR A 26 4.99 -35.66 60.65
N ASP A 27 4.27 -34.61 60.24
CA ASP A 27 3.70 -33.66 61.20
C ASP A 27 2.64 -34.32 62.10
N ALA A 28 1.77 -35.15 61.53
CA ALA A 28 0.74 -35.89 62.27
C ALA A 28 1.32 -36.78 63.38
N LEU A 29 2.43 -37.48 63.09
CA LEU A 29 3.12 -38.35 64.04
C LEU A 29 3.79 -37.53 65.14
N MET A 30 4.60 -36.54 64.76
CA MET A 30 5.31 -35.67 65.69
C MET A 30 4.37 -34.89 66.62
N LEU A 31 3.24 -34.40 66.11
CA LEU A 31 2.22 -33.74 66.93
C LEU A 31 1.58 -34.69 67.92
N THR A 32 1.22 -35.90 67.49
CA THR A 32 0.61 -36.92 68.37
C THR A 32 1.57 -37.31 69.50
N GLU A 33 2.85 -37.52 69.21
CA GLU A 33 3.89 -37.79 70.22
C GLU A 33 4.04 -36.63 71.21
N ILE A 34 4.13 -35.37 70.73
CA ILE A 34 4.30 -34.22 71.62
C ILE A 34 3.06 -34.02 72.49
N VAL A 35 1.84 -34.11 71.93
CA VAL A 35 0.59 -33.92 72.69
C VAL A 35 0.43 -34.97 73.81
N GLN A 36 0.86 -36.21 73.59
CA GLN A 36 0.87 -37.26 74.64
C GLN A 36 1.84 -36.96 75.80
N THR A 37 2.81 -36.06 75.63
CA THR A 37 3.76 -35.66 76.68
C THR A 37 3.37 -34.38 77.44
N LEU A 38 2.23 -33.76 77.11
CA LEU A 38 1.79 -32.52 77.76
C LEU A 38 0.98 -32.80 79.04
N GLU A 39 1.48 -32.32 80.17
CA GLU A 39 0.78 -32.34 81.46
C GLU A 39 0.12 -30.97 81.76
N GLY A 40 -1.01 -30.95 82.47
CA GLY A 40 -1.67 -29.72 82.96
C GLY A 40 -2.69 -29.07 82.01
N LEU A 41 -3.12 -29.76 80.94
CA LEU A 41 -4.20 -29.30 80.05
C LEU A 41 -5.58 -29.42 80.72
N THR A 42 -6.51 -28.52 80.39
CA THR A 42 -7.93 -28.68 80.73
C THR A 42 -8.64 -29.60 79.74
N ASP A 43 -9.81 -30.15 80.11
CA ASP A 43 -10.59 -31.03 79.23
C ASP A 43 -10.86 -30.40 77.86
N ASP A 44 -11.29 -29.13 77.82
CA ASP A 44 -11.52 -28.34 76.58
C ASP A 44 -10.26 -28.12 75.73
N GLN A 45 -9.07 -28.12 76.35
CA GLN A 45 -7.79 -27.97 75.64
C GLN A 45 -7.30 -29.32 75.10
N SER A 46 -7.51 -30.39 75.87
CA SER A 46 -7.18 -31.75 75.49
C SER A 46 -8.04 -32.23 74.31
N THR A 47 -9.35 -31.98 74.36
CA THR A 47 -10.28 -32.28 73.25
C THR A 47 -9.86 -31.55 71.97
N LEU A 48 -9.68 -30.22 72.02
CA LEU A 48 -9.24 -29.41 70.88
C LEU A 48 -7.94 -29.92 70.24
N LEU A 49 -6.93 -30.28 71.05
CA LEU A 49 -5.68 -30.84 70.51
C LEU A 49 -5.84 -32.25 69.95
N SER A 50 -6.70 -33.08 70.55
CA SER A 50 -6.99 -34.43 70.06
C SER A 50 -7.77 -34.40 68.73
N ASP A 51 -8.74 -33.50 68.61
CA ASP A 51 -9.51 -33.26 67.38
C ASP A 51 -8.60 -32.76 66.27
N PHE A 52 -7.75 -31.76 66.56
CA PHE A 52 -6.73 -31.23 65.64
C PHE A 52 -5.79 -32.33 65.11
N CYS A 53 -5.25 -33.20 65.99
CA CYS A 53 -4.40 -34.31 65.57
C CYS A 53 -5.20 -35.32 64.72
N SER A 54 -6.45 -35.62 65.08
CA SER A 54 -7.29 -36.54 64.33
C SER A 54 -7.59 -36.02 62.92
N ASP A 55 -7.86 -34.73 62.76
CA ASP A 55 -8.16 -34.14 61.46
C ASP A 55 -6.91 -33.96 60.61
N VAL A 56 -5.75 -33.63 61.21
CA VAL A 56 -4.45 -33.60 60.52
C VAL A 56 -4.11 -34.96 59.90
N THR A 57 -4.41 -36.09 60.58
CA THR A 57 -4.21 -37.43 59.97
C THR A 57 -5.12 -37.72 58.77
N ARG A 58 -6.29 -37.05 58.69
CA ARG A 58 -7.32 -37.26 57.66
C ARG A 58 -7.13 -36.43 56.38
N ILE A 59 -6.13 -35.54 56.33
CA ILE A 59 -5.88 -34.66 55.18
C ILE A 59 -5.31 -35.46 53.99
N ASN A 60 -6.18 -36.19 53.29
CA ASN A 60 -5.88 -36.91 52.06
C ASN A 60 -6.62 -36.36 50.82
N GLU A 61 -7.57 -35.43 51.01
CA GLU A 61 -8.39 -34.87 49.92
C GLU A 61 -8.10 -33.38 49.69
N ALA A 62 -7.83 -33.01 48.44
CA ALA A 62 -7.37 -31.67 48.03
C ALA A 62 -8.46 -30.57 48.06
N LYS A 63 -9.55 -30.76 48.82
CA LYS A 63 -10.68 -29.82 48.96
C LYS A 63 -11.24 -29.73 50.38
N LEU A 64 -10.41 -29.99 51.40
CA LEU A 64 -10.78 -29.71 52.79
C LEU A 64 -10.63 -28.22 53.12
N ASP A 65 -11.58 -27.67 53.88
CA ASP A 65 -11.49 -26.32 54.43
C ASP A 65 -10.66 -26.32 55.73
N LEU A 66 -9.37 -25.99 55.63
CA LEU A 66 -8.44 -26.02 56.76
C LEU A 66 -8.51 -24.75 57.64
N ARG A 67 -9.47 -23.84 57.40
CA ARG A 67 -9.66 -22.62 58.20
C ARG A 67 -10.04 -22.92 59.65
N GLY A 68 -10.81 -23.97 59.90
CA GLY A 68 -11.17 -24.43 61.25
C GLY A 68 -9.93 -24.72 62.09
N LEU A 69 -9.10 -25.66 61.64
CA LEU A 69 -7.85 -26.06 62.31
C LEU A 69 -6.92 -24.88 62.63
N ARG A 70 -6.78 -23.92 61.72
CA ARG A 70 -5.98 -22.69 61.96
C ARG A 70 -6.59 -21.78 63.02
N LEU A 71 -7.92 -21.66 63.04
CA LEU A 71 -8.63 -20.89 64.06
C LEU A 71 -8.60 -21.59 65.42
N ASP A 72 -8.64 -22.93 65.46
CA ASP A 72 -8.55 -23.72 66.68
C ASP A 72 -7.16 -23.63 67.33
N TRP A 73 -6.08 -23.64 66.53
CA TRP A 73 -4.75 -23.29 67.02
C TRP A 73 -4.71 -21.87 67.61
N PHE A 74 -5.37 -20.89 66.98
CA PHE A 74 -5.42 -19.52 67.48
C PHE A 74 -6.25 -19.39 68.78
N ARG A 75 -7.36 -20.14 68.89
CA ARG A 75 -8.15 -20.28 70.14
C ARG A 75 -7.30 -20.88 71.26
N PHE A 76 -6.56 -21.95 70.97
CA PHE A 76 -5.65 -22.57 71.92
C PHE A 76 -4.57 -21.60 72.40
N GLN A 77 -3.92 -20.87 71.49
CA GLN A 77 -2.98 -19.79 71.88
C GLN A 77 -3.63 -18.78 72.82
N ALA A 78 -4.87 -18.35 72.52
CA ALA A 78 -5.58 -17.39 73.37
C ALA A 78 -5.90 -17.94 74.76
N TYR A 79 -6.31 -19.20 74.90
CA TYR A 79 -6.58 -19.82 76.21
C TYR A 79 -5.32 -20.02 77.07
N VAL A 80 -4.19 -20.31 76.43
CA VAL A 80 -2.92 -20.67 77.08
C VAL A 80 -2.01 -19.46 77.33
N SER A 81 -2.28 -18.32 76.69
CA SER A 81 -1.50 -17.07 76.89
C SER A 81 -2.04 -16.17 78.01
N VAL A 82 -3.04 -16.62 78.78
CA VAL A 82 -3.59 -15.87 79.93
C VAL A 82 -2.79 -16.16 81.18
N ASN A 83 -2.40 -15.12 81.95
CA ASN A 83 -1.60 -15.21 83.20
C ASN A 83 -2.14 -16.13 84.33
N ARG A 84 -3.27 -16.82 84.14
CA ARG A 84 -3.87 -17.77 85.10
C ARG A 84 -4.25 -19.11 84.46
N SER A 85 -3.75 -19.43 83.26
CA SER A 85 -3.94 -20.75 82.66
C SER A 85 -3.11 -21.82 83.40
N PRO A 86 -3.61 -23.07 83.51
CA PRO A 86 -2.86 -24.16 84.14
C PRO A 86 -1.71 -24.68 83.26
N PHE A 87 -1.81 -24.46 81.94
CA PHE A 87 -0.79 -24.74 80.94
C PHE A 87 -0.24 -23.42 80.38
N SER A 88 1.07 -23.35 80.14
CA SER A 88 1.78 -22.15 79.68
C SER A 88 2.56 -22.43 78.39
N LEU A 89 2.35 -21.59 77.37
CA LEU A 89 3.03 -21.70 76.07
C LEU A 89 4.50 -21.27 76.15
N ALA A 90 4.84 -20.43 77.13
CA ALA A 90 6.19 -19.89 77.29
C ALA A 90 7.22 -20.95 77.70
N ASP A 91 6.75 -21.98 78.42
CA ASP A 91 7.53 -23.12 78.88
C ASP A 91 7.62 -24.21 77.79
N ASN A 92 6.54 -24.39 77.01
CA ASN A 92 6.42 -25.40 75.95
C ASN A 92 6.74 -24.87 74.54
N ARG A 93 7.88 -24.17 74.40
CA ARG A 93 8.29 -23.52 73.14
C ARG A 93 8.45 -24.47 71.95
N LYS A 94 8.88 -25.71 72.20
CA LYS A 94 9.05 -26.72 71.13
C LYS A 94 7.71 -27.06 70.47
N PHE A 95 6.67 -27.29 71.28
CA PHE A 95 5.32 -27.54 70.81
C PHE A 95 4.78 -26.34 70.00
N ALA A 96 4.95 -25.11 70.50
CA ALA A 96 4.55 -23.90 69.80
C ALA A 96 5.26 -23.74 68.43
N ALA A 97 6.56 -24.06 68.35
CA ALA A 97 7.31 -24.03 67.11
C ALA A 97 6.79 -25.07 66.10
N THR A 98 6.59 -26.33 66.54
CA THR A 98 6.02 -27.39 65.69
C THR A 98 4.63 -27.00 65.18
N MET A 99 3.71 -26.57 66.06
CA MET A 99 2.36 -26.15 65.65
C MET A 99 2.36 -24.99 64.64
N ASN A 100 3.28 -24.02 64.78
CA ASN A 100 3.42 -22.94 63.79
C ASN A 100 3.97 -23.45 62.45
N THR A 101 4.90 -24.41 62.45
CA THR A 101 5.39 -25.07 61.22
C THR A 101 4.29 -25.88 60.54
N THR A 102 3.49 -26.65 61.27
CA THR A 102 2.38 -27.42 60.69
C THR A 102 1.30 -26.49 60.13
N VAL A 103 0.96 -25.40 60.81
CA VAL A 103 0.05 -24.36 60.29
C VAL A 103 0.59 -23.71 59.02
N PHE A 104 1.90 -23.49 58.89
CA PHE A 104 2.51 -23.06 57.63
C PHE A 104 2.35 -24.11 56.53
N HIS A 105 2.59 -25.40 56.81
CA HIS A 105 2.37 -26.48 55.85
C HIS A 105 0.89 -26.58 55.40
N LEU A 106 -0.06 -26.42 56.34
CA LEU A 106 -1.49 -26.33 56.02
C LEU A 106 -1.78 -25.16 55.07
N LYS A 107 -1.23 -23.95 55.33
CA LYS A 107 -1.37 -22.80 54.41
C LYS A 107 -0.81 -23.07 53.00
N MET A 108 0.19 -23.94 52.85
CA MET A 108 0.74 -24.33 51.54
C MET A 108 -0.13 -25.35 50.78
N ILE A 109 -1.15 -25.91 51.42
CA ILE A 109 -2.10 -26.84 50.79
C ILE A 109 -3.32 -26.07 50.23
N ASP A 110 -3.94 -25.18 51.00
CA ASP A 110 -5.20 -24.53 50.61
C ASP A 110 -5.09 -23.02 50.33
N LEU A 111 -4.21 -22.29 51.02
CA LEU A 111 -4.10 -20.82 50.96
C LEU A 111 -2.92 -20.30 50.11
N LEU A 112 -2.49 -21.04 49.07
CA LEU A 112 -1.38 -20.61 48.21
C LEU A 112 -1.60 -19.23 47.57
N GLU A 113 -2.82 -18.93 47.10
CA GLU A 113 -3.13 -17.62 46.49
C GLU A 113 -3.12 -16.47 47.51
N ASP A 114 -3.66 -16.70 48.71
CA ASP A 114 -3.66 -15.73 49.79
C ASP A 114 -2.24 -15.52 50.35
N MET A 115 -1.41 -16.55 50.40
CA MET A 115 0.02 -16.43 50.74
C MET A 115 0.80 -15.63 49.69
N LEU A 116 0.47 -15.76 48.40
CA LEU A 116 1.03 -14.90 47.36
C LEU A 116 0.54 -13.44 47.53
N ARG A 117 -0.70 -13.21 47.96
CA ARG A 117 -1.20 -11.86 48.30
C ARG A 117 -0.44 -11.29 49.49
N GLU A 118 -0.38 -12.00 50.62
CA GLU A 118 0.29 -11.58 51.86
C GLU A 118 1.78 -11.20 51.64
N THR A 119 2.49 -11.97 50.80
CA THR A 119 3.95 -11.81 50.62
C THR A 119 4.39 -10.92 49.47
N SER A 120 3.53 -10.65 48.49
CA SER A 120 3.93 -9.96 47.24
C SER A 120 2.84 -9.13 46.56
N ASP A 121 1.81 -8.71 47.30
CA ASP A 121 0.88 -7.70 46.82
C ASP A 121 1.59 -6.35 46.56
N LEU A 122 1.17 -5.69 45.48
CA LEU A 122 1.66 -4.40 45.00
C LEU A 122 0.49 -3.45 44.66
N SER A 123 -0.72 -3.75 45.17
CA SER A 123 -1.93 -2.93 45.08
C SER A 123 -1.73 -1.47 45.50
N VAL A 124 -0.73 -1.19 46.35
CA VAL A 124 -0.30 0.17 46.74
C VAL A 124 -0.07 1.11 45.55
N TYR A 125 0.32 0.60 44.38
CA TYR A 125 0.49 1.39 43.16
C TYR A 125 -0.83 1.97 42.60
N CYS A 126 -1.99 1.46 43.01
CA CYS A 126 -3.29 2.05 42.68
C CYS A 126 -3.40 3.49 43.20
N PHE A 127 -2.90 3.73 44.42
CA PHE A 127 -2.90 5.04 45.07
C PHE A 127 -1.75 5.93 44.57
N TYR A 128 -0.64 5.35 44.10
CA TYR A 128 0.55 6.04 43.59
C TYR A 128 0.70 5.97 42.06
N TYR A 129 -0.40 6.08 41.31
CA TYR A 129 -0.39 5.91 39.84
C TYR A 129 0.58 6.83 39.08
N HIS A 130 0.78 8.09 39.53
CA HIS A 130 1.79 8.98 38.94
C HIS A 130 3.23 8.44 39.06
N GLN A 131 3.53 7.72 40.15
CA GLN A 131 4.84 7.12 40.34
C GLN A 131 4.99 5.87 39.48
N LEU A 132 3.91 5.09 39.29
CA LEU A 132 3.84 3.96 38.34
C LEU A 132 4.14 4.43 36.91
N GLU A 133 3.45 5.47 36.43
CA GLU A 133 3.68 6.07 35.10
C GLU A 133 5.12 6.58 34.92
N LYS A 134 5.67 7.23 35.95
CA LYS A 134 7.05 7.73 35.91
C LYS A 134 8.07 6.58 35.87
N GLN A 135 7.85 5.51 36.63
CA GLN A 135 8.71 4.32 36.63
C GLN A 135 8.60 3.54 35.31
N LEU A 136 7.41 3.44 34.72
CA LEU A 136 7.23 2.86 33.38
C LEU A 136 8.03 3.63 32.32
N LYS A 137 7.90 4.97 32.27
CA LYS A 137 8.63 5.81 31.30
C LYS A 137 10.16 5.71 31.47
N LEU A 138 10.65 5.62 32.71
CA LEU A 138 12.07 5.38 32.98
C LEU A 138 12.50 3.96 32.57
N CYS A 139 11.65 2.95 32.76
CA CYS A 139 11.91 1.58 32.33
C CYS A 139 12.03 1.47 30.81
N LEU A 140 11.11 2.10 30.06
CA LEU A 140 11.10 2.09 28.59
C LEU A 140 12.30 2.86 27.98
N LEU A 141 12.86 3.86 28.70
CA LEU A 141 14.03 4.62 28.25
C LEU A 141 15.33 3.79 28.22
N TYR A 142 15.45 2.75 29.05
CA TYR A 142 16.66 1.94 29.17
C TYR A 142 16.44 0.53 28.62
N PRO A 143 17.08 0.13 27.51
CA PRO A 143 16.84 -1.15 26.83
C PRO A 143 16.95 -2.38 27.75
N SER A 144 17.93 -2.40 28.65
CA SER A 144 18.14 -3.49 29.61
C SER A 144 17.06 -3.60 30.70
N GLN A 145 16.28 -2.54 30.92
CA GLN A 145 15.12 -2.52 31.83
C GLN A 145 13.82 -2.75 31.06
N ALA A 146 13.72 -2.26 29.82
CA ALA A 146 12.56 -2.36 28.95
C ALA A 146 12.04 -3.81 28.78
N ARG A 147 12.94 -4.80 28.84
CA ARG A 147 12.63 -6.25 28.96
C ARG A 147 11.57 -6.58 30.03
N TYR A 148 11.60 -5.88 31.16
CA TYR A 148 10.72 -6.12 32.32
C TYR A 148 9.49 -5.21 32.33
N SER A 149 9.28 -4.38 31.30
CA SER A 149 8.16 -3.42 31.23
C SER A 149 6.78 -4.07 31.37
N ILE A 150 6.61 -5.31 30.90
CA ILE A 150 5.37 -6.09 31.03
C ILE A 150 4.94 -6.32 32.49
N ALA A 151 5.88 -6.30 33.44
CA ALA A 151 5.58 -6.44 34.86
C ALA A 151 4.65 -5.33 35.39
N PHE A 152 4.70 -4.12 34.82
CA PHE A 152 3.77 -3.03 35.16
C PHE A 152 2.32 -3.35 34.76
N GLY A 153 2.13 -4.10 33.67
CA GLY A 153 0.81 -4.61 33.27
C GLY A 153 0.27 -5.63 34.27
N HIS A 154 1.13 -6.56 34.72
CA HIS A 154 0.75 -7.53 35.74
C HIS A 154 0.48 -6.92 37.12
N ILE A 155 1.15 -5.82 37.50
CA ILE A 155 0.85 -5.09 38.75
C ILE A 155 -0.61 -4.61 38.79
N CYS A 156 -1.22 -4.29 37.63
CA CYS A 156 -2.63 -3.88 37.58
C CYS A 156 -3.59 -5.00 38.05
N SER A 157 -3.23 -6.28 37.88
CA SER A 157 -4.04 -7.41 38.39
C SER A 157 -4.10 -7.46 39.92
N HIS A 158 -3.07 -6.93 40.60
CA HIS A 158 -2.98 -6.94 42.06
C HIS A 158 -3.99 -5.98 42.72
N PHE A 159 -4.51 -4.98 42.00
CA PHE A 159 -5.34 -3.91 42.57
C PHE A 159 -6.67 -4.40 43.16
N ASN A 160 -7.17 -5.57 42.73
CA ASN A 160 -8.33 -6.19 43.38
C ASN A 160 -8.07 -6.63 44.83
N SER A 161 -6.79 -6.76 45.24
CA SER A 161 -6.39 -7.20 46.58
C SER A 161 -6.52 -6.11 47.66
N SER A 162 -6.59 -4.83 47.28
CA SER A 162 -6.78 -3.73 48.24
C SER A 162 -8.25 -3.46 48.59
N ILE A 163 -9.19 -4.21 48.00
CA ILE A 163 -10.63 -4.00 48.18
C ILE A 163 -11.09 -4.73 49.43
N HIS A 164 -11.82 -4.06 50.32
CA HIS A 164 -12.38 -4.65 51.54
C HIS A 164 -13.91 -4.67 51.49
N ASP A 165 -14.55 -5.74 51.99
CA ASP A 165 -16.02 -5.90 52.03
C ASP A 165 -16.76 -4.86 52.90
N LEU A 166 -16.03 -3.99 53.61
CA LEU A 166 -16.57 -2.91 54.44
C LEU A 166 -16.62 -1.56 53.71
N CYS A 167 -16.00 -1.48 52.52
CA CYS A 167 -16.00 -0.31 51.64
C CYS A 167 -16.36 -0.77 50.21
N PRO A 168 -17.60 -1.21 49.95
CA PRO A 168 -18.00 -1.63 48.60
C PRO A 168 -17.99 -0.47 47.58
N GLU A 169 -18.04 0.79 48.02
CA GLU A 169 -18.16 1.97 47.16
C GLU A 169 -16.91 2.23 46.31
N GLU A 170 -15.71 1.93 46.82
CA GLU A 170 -14.45 2.10 46.07
C GLU A 170 -14.18 0.96 45.07
N ARG A 171 -14.92 -0.15 45.17
CA ARG A 171 -14.68 -1.39 44.42
C ARG A 171 -14.67 -1.18 42.91
N ASP A 172 -15.67 -0.48 42.39
CA ASP A 172 -15.81 -0.30 40.95
C ASP A 172 -14.84 0.76 40.41
N PHE A 173 -14.55 1.81 41.20
CA PHE A 173 -13.50 2.78 40.90
C PHE A 173 -12.11 2.14 40.78
N ILE A 174 -11.75 1.25 41.72
CA ILE A 174 -10.46 0.53 41.70
C ILE A 174 -10.36 -0.40 40.48
N LYS A 175 -11.45 -1.09 40.10
CA LYS A 175 -11.50 -1.90 38.87
C LYS A 175 -11.33 -1.06 37.61
N GLU A 176 -12.11 0.01 37.45
CA GLU A 176 -11.98 0.88 36.27
C GLU A 176 -10.56 1.46 36.17
N LYS A 177 -9.97 1.84 37.30
CA LYS A 177 -8.59 2.34 37.35
C LYS A 177 -7.55 1.26 36.99
N SER A 178 -7.72 0.00 37.43
CA SER A 178 -6.83 -1.10 37.07
C SER A 178 -6.86 -1.40 35.56
N LEU A 179 -8.06 -1.40 34.96
CA LEU A 179 -8.27 -1.61 33.52
C LEU A 179 -7.72 -0.45 32.68
N SER A 180 -7.95 0.79 33.10
CA SER A 180 -7.42 1.98 32.45
C SER A 180 -5.89 2.00 32.45
N LEU A 181 -5.27 1.67 33.59
CA LEU A 181 -3.81 1.62 33.71
C LEU A 181 -3.20 0.43 32.95
N CYS A 182 -3.84 -0.75 32.93
CA CYS A 182 -3.37 -1.88 32.14
C CYS A 182 -3.37 -1.55 30.63
N ASN A 183 -4.46 -0.97 30.12
CA ASN A 183 -4.52 -0.46 28.74
C ASN A 183 -3.40 0.54 28.46
N MET A 184 -3.20 1.53 29.34
CA MET A 184 -2.18 2.57 29.18
C MET A 184 -0.76 1.99 29.13
N VAL A 185 -0.44 0.99 29.97
CA VAL A 185 0.86 0.31 29.96
C VAL A 185 1.08 -0.42 28.63
N LEU A 186 0.08 -1.19 28.17
CA LEU A 186 0.19 -1.98 26.93
C LEU A 186 0.24 -1.10 25.68
N ASP A 187 -0.55 -0.02 25.61
CA ASP A 187 -0.49 0.94 24.51
C ASP A 187 0.85 1.71 24.49
N GLN A 188 1.41 2.12 25.65
CA GLN A 188 2.74 2.76 25.69
C GLN A 188 3.86 1.80 25.26
N LEU A 189 3.82 0.55 25.72
CA LEU A 189 4.80 -0.47 25.36
C LEU A 189 4.75 -0.75 23.84
N ALA A 190 3.55 -0.94 23.28
CA ALA A 190 3.33 -1.13 21.85
C ALA A 190 3.77 0.09 21.02
N LEU A 191 3.49 1.31 21.50
CA LEU A 191 3.87 2.56 20.83
C LEU A 191 5.40 2.73 20.77
N GLU A 192 6.11 2.59 21.89
CA GLU A 192 7.57 2.77 21.90
C GLU A 192 8.29 1.67 21.09
N THR A 193 7.78 0.43 21.15
CA THR A 193 8.30 -0.65 20.29
C THR A 193 8.11 -0.27 18.82
N SER A 194 6.94 0.23 18.43
CA SER A 194 6.70 0.65 17.05
C SER A 194 7.47 1.90 16.61
N ASN A 195 7.82 2.81 17.53
CA ASN A 195 8.69 3.95 17.25
C ASN A 195 10.12 3.48 16.92
N ILE A 196 10.63 2.48 17.63
CA ILE A 196 11.94 1.88 17.34
C ILE A 196 11.90 1.13 16.00
N VAL A 197 10.81 0.42 15.70
CA VAL A 197 10.59 -0.19 14.36
C VAL A 197 10.62 0.88 13.27
N ALA A 198 9.97 2.02 13.45
CA ALA A 198 10.00 3.12 12.48
C ALA A 198 11.44 3.65 12.25
N GLN A 199 12.25 3.79 13.29
CA GLN A 199 13.66 4.21 13.17
C GLN A 199 14.54 3.17 12.46
N ILE A 200 14.28 1.88 12.66
CA ILE A 200 14.96 0.79 11.91
C ILE A 200 14.52 0.82 10.44
N CYS A 201 13.23 1.00 10.18
CA CYS A 201 12.67 1.17 8.84
C CYS A 201 13.28 2.38 8.09
N GLU A 202 13.51 3.52 8.77
CA GLU A 202 14.22 4.68 8.20
C GLU A 202 15.69 4.36 7.89
N TYR A 203 16.38 3.62 8.76
CA TYR A 203 17.76 3.22 8.55
C TYR A 203 17.92 2.26 7.35
N GLU A 204 17.09 1.22 7.26
CA GLU A 204 17.09 0.29 6.11
C GLU A 204 16.69 0.98 4.79
N VAL A 205 15.84 2.00 4.85
CA VAL A 205 15.55 2.87 3.69
C VAL A 205 16.80 3.61 3.22
N GLN A 206 17.61 4.17 4.12
CA GLN A 206 18.87 4.85 3.76
C GLN A 206 19.88 3.87 3.14
N LEU A 207 19.96 2.64 3.65
CA LEU A 207 20.78 1.57 3.05
C LEU A 207 20.26 1.21 1.64
N SER A 208 18.95 1.02 1.47
CA SER A 208 18.34 0.76 0.16
C SER A 208 18.54 1.89 -0.84
N GLU A 209 18.57 3.16 -0.39
CA GLU A 209 18.87 4.31 -1.25
C GLU A 209 20.33 4.34 -1.69
N SER A 210 21.27 3.86 -0.85
CA SER A 210 22.69 3.74 -1.21
C SER A 210 22.96 2.72 -2.33
N LEU A 211 22.10 1.70 -2.45
CA LEU A 211 22.11 0.69 -3.52
C LEU A 211 21.49 1.18 -4.84
N SER A 212 20.90 2.37 -4.87
CA SER A 212 20.21 2.88 -6.06
C SER A 212 21.19 3.16 -7.23
N PRO A 213 20.75 3.02 -8.50
CA PRO A 213 21.57 3.40 -9.66
C PRO A 213 22.03 4.87 -9.66
N VAL A 214 21.33 5.75 -8.94
CA VAL A 214 21.71 7.16 -8.75
C VAL A 214 23.00 7.28 -7.94
N SER A 215 23.22 6.38 -6.96
CA SER A 215 24.48 6.27 -6.22
C SER A 215 25.62 5.85 -7.16
N CYS A 216 25.39 4.84 -8.00
CA CYS A 216 26.36 4.40 -9.01
C CYS A 216 26.71 5.50 -10.03
N ALA A 217 25.75 6.33 -10.43
CA ALA A 217 25.99 7.44 -11.36
C ALA A 217 27.02 8.46 -10.82
N LYS A 218 27.00 8.75 -9.51
CA LYS A 218 28.00 9.62 -8.86
C LYS A 218 29.40 9.00 -8.94
N ASN A 219 29.51 7.69 -8.70
CA ASN A 219 30.78 6.97 -8.80
C ASN A 219 31.34 7.01 -10.25
N ILE A 220 30.48 6.83 -11.25
CA ILE A 220 30.85 6.94 -12.68
C ILE A 220 31.29 8.37 -13.03
N GLU A 221 30.57 9.40 -12.57
CA GLU A 221 30.94 10.80 -12.79
C GLU A 221 32.30 11.13 -12.16
N GLU A 222 32.56 10.64 -10.94
CA GLU A 222 33.86 10.78 -10.29
C GLU A 222 34.97 10.03 -11.04
N ASP A 223 34.75 8.80 -11.50
CA ASP A 223 35.73 8.06 -12.29
C ASP A 223 36.04 8.75 -13.64
N PHE A 224 35.06 9.41 -14.25
CA PHE A 224 35.27 10.23 -15.43
C PHE A 224 36.11 11.48 -15.11
N LYS A 225 35.86 12.14 -13.96
CA LYS A 225 36.67 13.27 -13.47
C LYS A 225 38.09 12.84 -13.05
N ARG A 226 38.28 11.62 -12.54
CA ARG A 226 39.60 11.04 -12.20
C ARG A 226 40.46 10.78 -13.43
N LYS A 227 39.88 10.31 -14.55
CA LYS A 227 40.61 10.21 -15.82
C LYS A 227 41.19 11.55 -16.29
N ASN A 228 40.56 12.67 -15.92
CA ASN A 228 40.99 14.02 -16.26
C ASN A 228 41.79 14.74 -15.14
N SER A 229 41.95 14.16 -13.93
CA SER A 229 42.64 14.83 -12.82
C SER A 229 43.33 13.87 -11.85
N LYS A 230 44.61 14.14 -11.53
CA LYS A 230 45.43 13.37 -10.57
C LYS A 230 45.08 13.70 -9.10
N ALA A 231 43.80 13.59 -8.74
CA ALA A 231 43.35 13.78 -7.37
C ALA A 231 43.59 12.53 -6.49
N PRO A 232 43.87 12.68 -5.18
CA PRO A 232 44.10 11.55 -4.28
C PRO A 232 42.81 10.75 -4.02
N VAL A 233 42.98 9.45 -3.72
CA VAL A 233 41.89 8.52 -3.43
C VAL A 233 41.17 8.94 -2.14
N ARG A 234 39.90 9.33 -2.25
CA ARG A 234 38.95 9.22 -1.13
C ARG A 234 38.43 7.79 -1.11
N ASN A 235 38.53 7.14 0.05
CA ASN A 235 37.83 5.87 0.27
C ASN A 235 36.33 6.15 0.18
N HIS A 236 35.70 5.65 -0.88
CA HIS A 236 34.25 5.56 -0.94
C HIS A 236 33.81 4.51 0.06
N VAL A 237 32.83 4.85 0.89
CA VAL A 237 32.08 3.86 1.67
C VAL A 237 31.22 3.12 0.65
N MET A 238 31.60 1.88 0.34
CA MET A 238 30.79 1.01 -0.50
C MET A 238 29.67 0.40 0.34
N PRO A 239 28.46 0.17 -0.20
CA PRO A 239 27.42 -0.56 0.50
C PRO A 239 27.94 -1.92 0.97
N GLY A 240 27.86 -2.17 2.28
CA GLY A 240 28.46 -3.32 2.95
C GLY A 240 29.60 -2.96 3.92
N ASP A 241 30.27 -1.81 3.74
CA ASP A 241 31.32 -1.36 4.66
C ASP A 241 30.76 -1.06 6.06
N GLU A 242 29.51 -0.59 6.16
CA GLU A 242 28.82 -0.38 7.44
C GLU A 242 28.54 -1.68 8.21
N SER A 243 28.52 -2.82 7.50
CA SER A 243 28.33 -4.15 8.05
C SER A 243 29.64 -4.80 8.53
N VAL A 244 30.82 -4.28 8.12
CA VAL A 244 32.14 -4.80 8.51
C VAL A 244 32.52 -4.33 9.92
N ARG A 245 32.16 -5.12 10.92
CA ARG A 245 32.46 -4.81 12.33
C ARG A 245 33.89 -5.20 12.73
N VAL A 246 34.66 -4.21 13.18
CA VAL A 246 36.02 -4.41 13.73
C VAL A 246 36.01 -4.75 15.22
N CYS A 247 35.09 -4.17 16.00
CA CYS A 247 34.91 -4.46 17.43
C CYS A 247 33.42 -4.41 17.82
N ARG A 248 33.06 -5.09 18.92
CA ARG A 248 31.69 -5.06 19.48
C ARG A 248 31.46 -3.91 20.47
N ASP A 249 32.51 -3.32 21.01
CA ASP A 249 32.41 -2.20 21.97
C ASP A 249 31.94 -0.90 21.28
N THR A 250 32.22 -0.75 19.99
CA THR A 250 31.73 0.34 19.14
C THR A 250 30.32 0.06 18.65
N LEU A 251 29.33 0.26 19.52
CA LEU A 251 27.91 0.09 19.19
C LEU A 251 27.46 1.08 18.12
N THR A 252 26.97 0.55 16.98
CA THR A 252 26.40 1.36 15.91
C THR A 252 25.02 1.95 16.29
N VAL A 253 24.41 2.75 15.41
CA VAL A 253 23.00 3.14 15.57
C VAL A 253 22.10 1.92 15.45
N ALA A 254 22.32 1.09 14.42
CA ALA A 254 21.59 -0.15 14.18
C ALA A 254 21.65 -1.10 15.39
N ASP A 255 22.82 -1.28 16.01
CA ASP A 255 22.97 -2.12 17.20
C ASP A 255 22.09 -1.69 18.37
N ARG A 256 22.06 -0.38 18.63
CA ARG A 256 21.25 0.18 19.73
C ARG A 256 19.76 0.00 19.45
N LEU A 257 19.34 0.21 18.21
CA LEU A 257 17.94 0.01 17.80
C LEU A 257 17.54 -1.48 17.84
N GLN A 258 18.33 -2.38 17.26
CA GLN A 258 18.06 -3.83 17.25
C GLN A 258 18.06 -4.42 18.68
N THR A 259 18.99 -4.01 19.54
CA THR A 259 19.00 -4.44 20.95
C THR A 259 17.75 -3.94 21.70
N SER A 260 17.36 -2.69 21.47
CA SER A 260 16.16 -2.11 22.11
C SER A 260 14.87 -2.79 21.63
N LEU A 261 14.79 -3.06 20.32
CA LEU A 261 13.68 -3.81 19.72
C LEU A 261 13.59 -5.22 20.33
N PHE A 262 14.70 -5.96 20.41
CA PHE A 262 14.70 -7.34 20.91
C PHE A 262 14.25 -7.43 22.38
N GLU A 263 14.72 -6.55 23.26
CA GLU A 263 14.31 -6.57 24.67
C GLU A 263 12.83 -6.16 24.84
N LEU A 264 12.31 -5.20 24.08
CA LEU A 264 10.89 -4.85 24.07
C LEU A 264 10.01 -5.96 23.48
N CYS A 265 10.42 -6.57 22.37
CA CYS A 265 9.78 -7.75 21.80
C CYS A 265 9.76 -8.91 22.81
N SER A 266 10.84 -9.12 23.57
CA SER A 266 10.88 -10.10 24.66
C SER A 266 9.87 -9.79 25.76
N ALA A 267 9.65 -8.51 26.10
CA ALA A 267 8.61 -8.09 27.06
C ALA A 267 7.19 -8.40 26.55
N ILE A 268 6.90 -8.14 25.27
CA ILE A 268 5.60 -8.47 24.62
C ILE A 268 5.41 -9.99 24.54
N ALA A 269 6.46 -10.74 24.23
CA ALA A 269 6.40 -12.18 24.06
C ALA A 269 6.22 -12.95 25.38
N ALA A 270 6.69 -12.38 26.50
CA ALA A 270 6.74 -13.02 27.82
C ALA A 270 5.37 -13.38 28.41
N SER A 271 4.31 -12.64 28.08
CA SER A 271 2.94 -12.98 28.50
C SER A 271 2.04 -13.19 27.28
N ARG A 272 1.21 -14.24 27.32
CA ARG A 272 0.21 -14.52 26.28
C ARG A 272 -1.06 -13.70 26.51
N GLU A 273 -1.50 -13.67 27.76
CA GLU A 273 -2.67 -12.95 28.24
C GLU A 273 -2.39 -12.41 29.66
N ILE A 274 -3.05 -11.31 30.02
CA ILE A 274 -3.00 -10.70 31.35
C ILE A 274 -4.45 -10.53 31.80
N ASP A 275 -4.85 -11.29 32.83
CA ASP A 275 -6.18 -11.15 33.41
C ASP A 275 -6.19 -10.05 34.48
N VAL A 276 -7.02 -9.03 34.27
CA VAL A 276 -7.25 -7.94 35.23
C VAL A 276 -8.74 -7.80 35.46
N SER A 277 -9.17 -8.02 36.71
CA SER A 277 -10.56 -7.79 37.16
C SER A 277 -11.64 -8.53 36.35
N GLY A 278 -11.30 -9.65 35.71
CA GLY A 278 -12.22 -10.44 34.85
C GLY A 278 -12.16 -10.12 33.36
N HIS A 279 -11.26 -9.23 32.94
CA HIS A 279 -10.97 -8.94 31.52
C HIS A 279 -9.57 -9.44 31.14
N SER A 280 -9.47 -10.13 30.02
CA SER A 280 -8.22 -10.63 29.46
C SER A 280 -7.63 -9.65 28.46
N PHE A 281 -6.36 -9.27 28.68
CA PHE A 281 -5.60 -8.38 27.82
C PHE A 281 -4.52 -9.17 27.07
N VAL A 282 -4.43 -9.00 25.75
CA VAL A 282 -3.47 -9.72 24.89
C VAL A 282 -2.45 -8.73 24.32
N PRO A 283 -1.23 -8.59 24.90
CA PRO A 283 -0.25 -7.57 24.50
C PRO A 283 0.11 -7.55 23.01
N ARG A 284 0.07 -8.72 22.37
CA ARG A 284 0.42 -8.92 20.96
C ARG A 284 -0.55 -8.21 20.00
N GLU A 285 -1.84 -8.15 20.35
CA GLU A 285 -2.86 -7.46 19.53
C GLU A 285 -2.69 -5.93 19.59
N TYR A 286 -2.32 -5.39 20.75
CA TYR A 286 -1.96 -3.96 20.89
C TYR A 286 -0.77 -3.63 19.98
N PHE A 287 0.27 -4.47 19.97
CA PHE A 287 1.43 -4.28 19.10
C PHE A 287 1.07 -4.40 17.61
N SER A 288 0.33 -5.43 17.21
CA SER A 288 -0.14 -5.61 15.82
C SER A 288 -0.94 -4.39 15.32
N ARG A 289 -1.87 -3.89 16.14
CA ARG A 289 -2.65 -2.67 15.86
C ARG A 289 -1.78 -1.42 15.68
N GLN A 290 -0.76 -1.24 16.52
CA GLN A 290 0.15 -0.10 16.39
C GLN A 290 1.02 -0.22 15.13
N LEU A 291 1.52 -1.42 14.79
CA LEU A 291 2.28 -1.66 13.56
C LEU A 291 1.45 -1.38 12.30
N GLU A 292 0.17 -1.76 12.24
CA GLU A 292 -0.74 -1.42 11.12
C GLU A 292 -0.87 0.09 10.93
N GLN A 293 -1.10 0.84 12.02
CA GLN A 293 -1.23 2.30 12.00
C GLN A 293 0.09 2.98 11.60
N GLN A 294 1.21 2.47 12.10
CA GLN A 294 2.54 3.01 11.83
C GLN A 294 2.98 2.72 10.39
N MET A 295 2.83 1.50 9.87
CA MET A 295 3.09 1.20 8.45
C MET A 295 2.25 2.08 7.53
N THR A 296 0.96 2.28 7.84
CA THR A 296 0.07 3.18 7.09
C THR A 296 0.52 4.65 7.16
N THR A 297 1.11 5.06 8.29
CA THR A 297 1.61 6.43 8.49
C THR A 297 2.96 6.64 7.80
N SER A 298 3.89 5.69 7.89
CA SER A 298 5.17 5.70 7.18
C SER A 298 4.97 5.73 5.66
N ILE A 299 4.07 4.93 5.11
CA ILE A 299 3.71 5.00 3.69
C ILE A 299 3.24 6.42 3.31
N ARG A 300 2.44 7.08 4.16
CA ARG A 300 2.00 8.47 3.93
C ARG A 300 3.13 9.49 4.04
N THR A 301 4.03 9.38 5.01
CA THR A 301 5.15 10.33 5.14
C THR A 301 6.11 10.19 3.97
N LEU A 302 6.40 8.97 3.50
CA LEU A 302 7.21 8.73 2.29
C LEU A 302 6.62 9.35 1.01
N ILE A 303 5.29 9.46 0.92
CA ILE A 303 4.58 10.10 -0.20
C ILE A 303 4.55 11.64 -0.03
N ALA A 304 4.39 12.13 1.20
CA ALA A 304 4.17 13.55 1.50
C ALA A 304 5.46 14.37 1.74
N SER A 305 6.63 13.73 1.90
CA SER A 305 7.85 14.41 2.36
C SER A 305 8.47 15.42 1.38
N ASN A 306 8.14 15.33 0.08
CA ASN A 306 8.89 16.01 -0.97
C ASN A 306 7.99 16.90 -1.85
N GLU A 307 8.49 18.08 -2.25
CA GLU A 307 7.85 18.96 -3.24
C GLU A 307 7.70 18.32 -4.64
N ILE A 308 8.40 17.22 -4.88
CA ILE A 308 8.30 16.34 -6.05
C ILE A 308 8.10 14.93 -5.51
N PRO A 309 6.96 14.23 -5.75
CA PRO A 309 6.77 12.87 -5.28
C PRO A 309 7.84 11.91 -5.80
N LYS A 310 8.18 10.93 -4.97
CA LYS A 310 9.19 9.91 -5.25
C LYS A 310 8.82 9.08 -6.48
N ARG A 311 9.84 8.54 -7.15
CA ARG A 311 9.64 7.62 -8.28
C ARG A 311 8.96 6.33 -7.78
N PRO A 312 8.04 5.73 -8.55
CA PRO A 312 7.43 4.45 -8.20
C PRO A 312 8.45 3.35 -7.82
N SER A 313 9.60 3.28 -8.51
CA SER A 313 10.67 2.33 -8.20
C SER A 313 11.31 2.57 -6.82
N GLU A 314 11.59 3.83 -6.48
CA GLU A 314 12.16 4.25 -5.19
C GLU A 314 11.19 3.98 -4.03
N LEU A 315 9.91 4.32 -4.24
CA LEU A 315 8.85 4.05 -3.26
C LEU A 315 8.65 2.55 -3.05
N LEU A 316 8.71 1.74 -4.12
CA LEU A 316 8.62 0.29 -4.03
C LEU A 316 9.80 -0.32 -3.26
N ALA A 317 11.03 0.15 -3.52
CA ALA A 317 12.22 -0.28 -2.77
C ALA A 317 12.11 0.08 -1.28
N GLN A 318 11.65 1.29 -0.96
CA GLN A 318 11.40 1.73 0.42
C GLN A 318 10.35 0.85 1.13
N ILE A 319 9.26 0.50 0.44
CA ILE A 319 8.23 -0.41 0.97
C ILE A 319 8.78 -1.82 1.15
N HIS A 320 9.60 -2.35 0.22
CA HIS A 320 10.27 -3.65 0.41
C HIS A 320 11.23 -3.65 1.60
N ALA A 321 11.98 -2.57 1.84
CA ALA A 321 12.82 -2.42 3.02
C ALA A 321 11.98 -2.44 4.32
N HIS A 322 10.86 -1.70 4.37
CA HIS A 322 9.93 -1.76 5.50
C HIS A 322 9.32 -3.17 5.69
N MET A 323 8.97 -3.86 4.61
CA MET A 323 8.48 -5.24 4.68
C MET A 323 9.53 -6.22 5.22
N ALA A 324 10.80 -6.06 4.84
CA ALA A 324 11.89 -6.88 5.36
C ALA A 324 12.13 -6.66 6.87
N VAL A 325 12.12 -5.39 7.33
CA VAL A 325 12.18 -5.07 8.77
C VAL A 325 11.02 -5.70 9.53
N LEU A 326 9.80 -5.55 9.02
CA LEU A 326 8.61 -6.13 9.65
C LEU A 326 8.71 -7.67 9.66
N GLN A 327 9.07 -8.33 8.56
CA GLN A 327 9.27 -9.79 8.54
C GLN A 327 10.30 -10.28 9.56
N ASN A 328 11.37 -9.52 9.82
CA ASN A 328 12.33 -9.88 10.86
C ASN A 328 11.71 -9.87 12.28
N ILE A 329 10.66 -9.07 12.53
CA ILE A 329 9.95 -9.03 13.83
C ILE A 329 9.19 -10.34 14.10
N ASP A 330 8.70 -11.05 13.08
CA ASP A 330 8.01 -12.34 13.26
C ASP A 330 8.91 -13.38 13.96
N THR A 331 10.23 -13.29 13.73
CA THR A 331 11.23 -14.14 14.41
C THR A 331 11.37 -13.82 15.90
N ALA A 332 10.99 -12.62 16.34
CA ALA A 332 11.10 -12.14 17.73
C ALA A 332 9.75 -12.17 18.49
N VAL A 333 8.63 -11.95 17.80
CA VAL A 333 7.27 -12.03 18.34
C VAL A 333 6.38 -12.70 17.31
N THR A 334 5.74 -13.81 17.66
CA THR A 334 4.79 -14.50 16.78
C THR A 334 3.55 -13.62 16.56
N VAL A 335 3.54 -12.86 15.47
CA VAL A 335 2.48 -11.94 15.04
C VAL A 335 2.20 -12.25 13.57
N ASP A 336 0.93 -12.29 13.16
CA ASP A 336 0.60 -12.55 11.76
C ASP A 336 0.87 -11.30 10.89
N ILE A 337 2.14 -11.16 10.48
CA ILE A 337 2.59 -10.05 9.63
C ILE A 337 2.04 -10.20 8.19
N THR A 338 1.69 -11.41 7.77
CA THR A 338 1.04 -11.65 6.47
C THR A 338 -0.34 -10.99 6.44
N ARG A 339 -1.12 -11.15 7.52
CA ARG A 339 -2.40 -10.44 7.69
C ARG A 339 -2.22 -8.93 7.77
N LEU A 340 -1.20 -8.43 8.48
CA LEU A 340 -0.87 -7.00 8.53
C LEU A 340 -0.59 -6.43 7.13
N PHE A 341 0.25 -7.10 6.34
CA PHE A 341 0.53 -6.68 4.96
C PHE A 341 -0.72 -6.72 4.08
N ASN A 342 -1.53 -7.78 4.19
CA ASN A 342 -2.79 -7.89 3.45
C ASN A 342 -3.75 -6.75 3.82
N ASN A 343 -3.88 -6.40 5.10
CA ASN A 343 -4.74 -5.30 5.55
C ASN A 343 -4.24 -3.94 5.03
N VAL A 344 -2.96 -3.62 5.24
CA VAL A 344 -2.41 -2.29 4.92
C VAL A 344 -2.25 -2.09 3.41
N LEU A 345 -1.61 -3.03 2.71
CA LEU A 345 -1.29 -2.88 1.28
C LEU A 345 -2.55 -2.94 0.41
N LEU A 346 -3.51 -3.84 0.70
CA LEU A 346 -4.76 -3.91 -0.06
C LEU A 346 -5.57 -2.61 0.06
N GLN A 347 -5.60 -1.97 1.23
CA GLN A 347 -6.23 -0.67 1.40
C GLN A 347 -5.56 0.43 0.54
N GLN A 348 -4.23 0.38 0.33
CA GLN A 348 -3.55 1.34 -0.55
C GLN A 348 -3.93 1.20 -2.04
N THR A 349 -4.42 0.03 -2.47
CA THR A 349 -4.93 -0.19 -3.85
C THR A 349 -6.29 0.48 -4.12
N GLN A 350 -7.02 0.82 -3.06
CA GLN A 350 -8.31 1.52 -3.15
C GLN A 350 -8.10 3.04 -3.19
N PRO A 351 -9.05 3.85 -3.69
CA PRO A 351 -8.90 5.31 -3.72
C PRO A 351 -9.00 5.99 -2.34
N VAL A 352 -9.46 5.27 -1.31
CA VAL A 352 -9.59 5.78 0.06
C VAL A 352 -9.38 4.62 1.04
N ASP A 353 -8.72 4.86 2.17
CA ASP A 353 -8.57 3.86 3.24
C ASP A 353 -9.83 3.74 4.12
N CYS A 354 -9.81 2.82 5.08
CA CYS A 354 -10.90 2.65 6.05
C CYS A 354 -11.13 3.87 6.97
N TYR A 355 -10.18 4.80 7.04
CA TYR A 355 -10.25 6.05 7.81
C TYR A 355 -10.65 7.27 6.96
N SER A 356 -11.17 7.04 5.74
CA SER A 356 -11.56 8.10 4.78
C SER A 356 -10.40 9.00 4.31
N LYS A 357 -9.15 8.53 4.42
CA LYS A 357 -7.93 9.26 4.02
C LYS A 357 -7.41 8.80 2.66
N GLU A 358 -6.70 9.69 1.98
CA GLU A 358 -6.05 9.43 0.70
C GLU A 358 -4.97 8.32 0.81
N THR A 359 -4.87 7.54 -0.26
CA THR A 359 -4.01 6.36 -0.47
C THR A 359 -3.00 6.59 -1.59
N ILE A 360 -2.00 5.70 -1.71
CA ILE A 360 -1.07 5.64 -2.87
C ILE A 360 -1.83 5.80 -4.20
N THR A 361 -2.85 4.95 -4.41
CA THR A 361 -3.65 4.95 -5.63
C THR A 361 -4.25 6.32 -5.88
N SER A 362 -4.87 6.95 -4.88
CA SER A 362 -5.43 8.28 -5.04
C SER A 362 -4.36 9.35 -5.33
N THR A 363 -3.21 9.34 -4.66
CA THR A 363 -2.19 10.37 -4.87
C THR A 363 -1.63 10.35 -6.30
N TYR A 364 -1.38 9.18 -6.86
CA TYR A 364 -0.89 9.06 -8.25
C TYR A 364 -2.00 9.31 -9.30
N THR A 365 -3.27 9.00 -9.01
CA THR A 365 -4.40 9.12 -9.97
C THR A 365 -5.18 10.44 -9.91
N LYS A 366 -5.27 11.09 -8.76
CA LYS A 366 -6.36 12.04 -8.48
C LYS A 366 -6.24 13.33 -9.29
N TRP A 367 -7.32 13.63 -10.00
CA TRP A 367 -7.70 14.98 -10.42
C TRP A 367 -8.70 15.51 -9.37
N SER A 368 -8.37 16.61 -8.68
CA SER A 368 -9.25 17.21 -7.67
C SER A 368 -9.35 18.74 -7.83
N PRO A 369 -10.52 19.29 -8.16
CA PRO A 369 -10.67 20.74 -8.36
C PRO A 369 -10.60 21.57 -7.07
N SER A 370 -10.63 20.97 -5.87
CA SER A 370 -10.80 21.70 -4.61
C SER A 370 -9.52 21.99 -3.80
N MET A 371 -8.33 21.52 -4.22
CA MET A 371 -7.06 21.79 -3.52
C MET A 371 -6.02 22.42 -4.44
N LYS A 372 -6.01 23.76 -4.51
CA LYS A 372 -5.07 24.55 -5.34
C LYS A 372 -3.58 24.49 -4.90
N GLN A 373 -3.28 23.83 -3.77
CA GLN A 373 -2.06 24.08 -2.98
C GLN A 373 -1.07 22.90 -2.90
N LEU A 374 -1.39 21.72 -3.45
CA LEU A 374 -0.42 20.64 -3.70
C LEU A 374 -0.46 20.27 -5.18
N ARG A 375 0.52 20.75 -5.96
CA ARG A 375 0.45 20.83 -7.44
C ARG A 375 1.49 19.97 -8.18
N HIS A 376 1.97 18.90 -7.55
CA HIS A 376 3.15 18.14 -7.96
C HIS A 376 3.00 16.69 -7.46
N LEU A 377 3.39 15.64 -8.20
CA LEU A 377 2.97 15.32 -9.56
C LEU A 377 1.68 14.50 -9.45
N ARG A 378 0.83 14.56 -10.48
CA ARG A 378 -0.31 13.66 -10.70
C ARG A 378 -0.30 13.27 -12.17
N TYR A 379 -0.41 11.98 -12.51
CA TYR A 379 -0.29 11.52 -13.91
C TYR A 379 -1.30 12.23 -14.83
N LEU A 380 -2.55 12.38 -14.36
CA LEU A 380 -3.62 13.07 -15.07
C LEU A 380 -3.48 14.61 -15.09
N GLU A 381 -3.26 15.24 -13.94
CA GLU A 381 -3.31 16.70 -13.84
C GLU A 381 -2.02 17.40 -14.32
N VAL A 382 -0.87 16.73 -14.20
CA VAL A 382 0.45 17.30 -14.47
C VAL A 382 1.03 16.74 -15.76
N LEU A 383 1.07 15.42 -15.93
CA LEU A 383 1.77 14.81 -17.05
C LEU A 383 0.92 14.83 -18.33
N LEU A 384 -0.33 14.35 -18.31
CA LEU A 384 -1.22 14.40 -19.49
C LEU A 384 -1.60 15.84 -19.89
N ARG A 385 -1.75 16.74 -18.91
CA ARG A 385 -1.95 18.17 -19.20
C ARG A 385 -0.74 18.81 -19.90
N ARG A 386 0.49 18.34 -19.64
CA ARG A 386 1.70 18.82 -20.33
C ARG A 386 1.92 18.17 -21.69
N MET A 387 1.45 16.93 -21.88
CA MET A 387 1.34 16.30 -23.20
C MET A 387 0.44 17.15 -24.10
N SER A 388 -0.75 17.54 -23.62
CA SER A 388 -1.68 18.43 -24.36
C SER A 388 -1.16 19.86 -24.65
N LEU A 389 0.01 20.21 -24.11
CA LEU A 389 0.73 21.47 -24.37
C LEU A 389 2.02 21.26 -25.18
N ASN A 390 2.23 20.06 -25.75
CA ASN A 390 3.39 19.62 -26.55
C ASN A 390 4.76 19.68 -25.83
N TYR A 391 4.77 19.78 -24.49
CA TYR A 391 6.00 19.78 -23.70
C TYR A 391 6.58 18.39 -23.44
N ILE A 392 5.78 17.33 -23.64
CA ILE A 392 6.13 15.93 -23.42
C ILE A 392 5.68 15.14 -24.65
N LEU A 393 6.55 14.26 -25.13
CA LEU A 393 6.37 13.46 -26.33
C LEU A 393 6.22 11.98 -25.98
N PHE A 394 5.30 11.27 -26.64
CA PHE A 394 5.22 9.81 -26.56
C PHE A 394 6.19 9.17 -27.56
N SER A 395 7.18 8.42 -27.08
CA SER A 395 8.10 7.65 -27.91
C SER A 395 7.67 6.17 -27.97
N PRO A 396 7.23 5.67 -29.14
CA PRO A 396 6.97 4.24 -29.32
C PRO A 396 8.24 3.39 -29.21
N HIS A 397 9.40 3.96 -29.56
CA HIS A 397 10.68 3.23 -29.57
C HIS A 397 11.23 3.01 -28.15
N LEU A 398 11.16 4.02 -27.29
CA LEU A 398 11.58 3.94 -25.89
C LEU A 398 10.47 3.49 -24.93
N ALA A 399 9.27 3.22 -25.46
CA ALA A 399 8.06 2.85 -24.70
C ALA A 399 7.79 3.75 -23.47
N SER A 400 8.09 5.05 -23.59
CA SER A 400 8.08 6.01 -22.48
C SER A 400 7.80 7.44 -22.96
N LEU A 401 7.61 8.36 -22.01
CA LEU A 401 7.33 9.77 -22.28
C LEU A 401 8.60 10.62 -22.12
N VAL A 402 9.01 11.25 -23.21
CA VAL A 402 10.27 11.97 -23.38
C VAL A 402 10.02 13.49 -23.32
N PRO A 403 10.86 14.31 -22.67
CA PRO A 403 10.68 15.76 -22.68
C PRO A 403 10.97 16.35 -24.08
N ASN A 404 10.19 17.36 -24.48
CA ASN A 404 10.50 18.14 -25.68
C ASN A 404 11.62 19.16 -25.40
N MET A 405 12.27 19.72 -26.43
CA MET A 405 13.46 20.59 -26.29
C MET A 405 13.19 21.89 -25.50
N GLU A 406 11.93 22.32 -25.39
CA GLU A 406 11.50 23.53 -24.68
C GLU A 406 11.15 23.27 -23.19
N TYR A 407 11.44 22.08 -22.67
CA TYR A 407 11.04 21.66 -21.33
C TYR A 407 11.93 22.26 -20.21
N GLN A 408 11.52 23.41 -19.66
CA GLN A 408 12.23 24.13 -18.59
C GLN A 408 11.80 23.72 -17.15
N GLN A 409 11.45 22.46 -16.91
CA GLN A 409 10.79 22.03 -15.66
C GLN A 409 11.59 20.99 -14.85
N PRO A 410 11.39 20.90 -13.51
CA PRO A 410 12.33 20.25 -12.60
C PRO A 410 12.30 18.71 -12.55
N PHE A 411 11.40 18.05 -13.29
CA PHE A 411 11.33 16.58 -13.36
C PHE A 411 11.31 16.11 -14.81
N SER A 412 12.12 15.11 -15.17
CA SER A 412 12.04 14.47 -16.48
C SER A 412 10.92 13.41 -16.50
N PRO A 413 10.04 13.41 -17.52
CA PRO A 413 8.90 12.48 -17.58
C PRO A 413 9.30 11.01 -17.75
N GLU A 414 10.47 10.73 -18.34
CA GLU A 414 11.04 9.40 -18.50
C GLU A 414 11.18 8.68 -17.14
N GLN A 415 11.61 9.40 -16.10
CA GLN A 415 11.82 8.90 -14.74
C GLN A 415 10.52 8.52 -13.99
N TYR A 416 9.36 8.64 -14.65
CA TYR A 416 8.05 8.25 -14.12
C TYR A 416 7.25 7.39 -15.09
N THR A 417 7.75 7.16 -16.31
CA THR A 417 7.02 6.49 -17.41
C THR A 417 7.84 5.47 -18.20
N ASP A 418 9.12 5.29 -17.90
CA ASP A 418 9.87 4.11 -18.32
C ASP A 418 9.14 2.82 -17.88
N ALA A 419 9.31 1.74 -18.64
CA ALA A 419 8.71 0.44 -18.37
C ALA A 419 9.05 -0.08 -16.96
N ARG A 420 10.21 0.27 -16.40
CA ARG A 420 10.58 -0.05 -15.01
C ARG A 420 9.70 0.65 -13.99
N GLU A 421 9.44 1.94 -14.20
CA GLU A 421 8.61 2.76 -13.31
C GLU A 421 7.14 2.39 -13.42
N LEU A 422 6.64 2.09 -14.62
CA LEU A 422 5.27 1.62 -14.81
C LEU A 422 5.05 0.22 -14.23
N ARG A 423 6.04 -0.70 -14.29
CA ARG A 423 5.97 -2.00 -13.58
C ARG A 423 6.00 -1.81 -12.07
N ALA A 424 6.83 -0.91 -11.55
CA ALA A 424 6.85 -0.61 -10.11
C ALA A 424 5.52 0.00 -9.63
N LEU A 425 4.96 0.94 -10.40
CA LEU A 425 3.62 1.51 -10.18
C LEU A 425 2.54 0.42 -10.24
N ALA A 426 2.61 -0.49 -11.22
CA ALA A 426 1.67 -1.60 -11.34
C ALA A 426 1.74 -2.57 -10.16
N GLN A 427 2.95 -2.83 -9.62
CA GLN A 427 3.12 -3.63 -8.40
C GLN A 427 2.58 -2.92 -7.15
N LEU A 428 2.68 -1.59 -7.06
CA LEU A 428 2.18 -0.80 -5.92
C LEU A 428 0.64 -0.66 -5.91
N LEU A 429 0.04 -0.40 -7.07
CA LEU A 429 -1.41 -0.17 -7.20
C LEU A 429 -2.21 -1.47 -7.37
N GLY A 430 -1.58 -2.50 -7.95
CA GLY A 430 -2.23 -3.74 -8.34
C GLY A 430 -3.37 -3.55 -9.36
N PRO A 431 -4.08 -4.64 -9.72
CA PRO A 431 -5.18 -4.59 -10.67
C PRO A 431 -6.30 -3.61 -10.27
N TYR A 432 -6.59 -3.47 -8.97
CA TYR A 432 -7.62 -2.54 -8.47
C TYR A 432 -7.26 -1.07 -8.72
N GLY A 433 -6.06 -0.65 -8.32
CA GLY A 433 -5.64 0.75 -8.50
C GLY A 433 -5.42 1.12 -9.96
N ILE A 434 -4.98 0.17 -10.79
CA ILE A 434 -4.79 0.39 -12.24
C ILE A 434 -6.14 0.40 -12.97
N LYS A 435 -7.10 -0.44 -12.59
CA LYS A 435 -8.49 -0.33 -13.07
C LYS A 435 -9.06 1.05 -12.77
N PHE A 436 -8.90 1.54 -11.53
CA PHE A 436 -9.34 2.89 -11.15
C PHE A 436 -8.63 3.99 -11.97
N MET A 437 -7.31 3.87 -12.21
CA MET A 437 -6.57 4.79 -13.08
C MET A 437 -7.09 4.76 -14.52
N SER A 438 -7.28 3.57 -15.09
CA SER A 438 -7.84 3.34 -16.43
C SER A 438 -9.24 3.95 -16.57
N GLU A 439 -10.13 3.74 -15.61
CA GLU A 439 -11.47 4.35 -15.60
C GLU A 439 -11.43 5.88 -15.61
N ARG A 440 -10.48 6.51 -14.89
CA ARG A 440 -10.28 7.97 -14.94
C ARG A 440 -9.76 8.42 -16.32
N LEU A 441 -8.75 7.75 -16.86
CA LEU A 441 -8.20 8.05 -18.19
C LEU A 441 -9.29 7.96 -19.27
N VAL A 442 -10.06 6.87 -19.26
CA VAL A 442 -11.16 6.61 -20.18
C VAL A 442 -12.30 7.63 -20.02
N TRP A 443 -12.60 8.08 -18.79
CA TRP A 443 -13.57 9.16 -18.57
C TRP A 443 -13.14 10.47 -19.24
N HIS A 444 -11.85 10.83 -19.18
CA HIS A 444 -11.33 11.99 -19.91
C HIS A 444 -11.38 11.82 -21.43
N VAL A 445 -11.13 10.61 -21.96
CA VAL A 445 -11.32 10.32 -23.39
C VAL A 445 -12.78 10.54 -23.80
N ALA A 446 -13.75 10.01 -23.04
CA ALA A 446 -15.18 10.24 -23.30
C ALA A 446 -15.55 11.73 -23.28
N CYS A 447 -14.98 12.53 -22.36
CA CYS A 447 -15.15 13.98 -22.34
C CYS A 447 -14.59 14.68 -23.60
N GLN A 448 -13.52 14.18 -24.21
CA GLN A 448 -13.03 14.72 -25.49
C GLN A 448 -13.91 14.29 -26.67
N ILE A 449 -14.45 13.06 -26.65
CA ILE A 449 -15.39 12.56 -27.68
C ILE A 449 -16.68 13.38 -27.68
N THR A 450 -17.23 13.72 -26.50
CA THR A 450 -18.46 14.54 -26.43
C THR A 450 -18.26 15.94 -26.98
N GLU A 451 -17.10 16.56 -26.77
CA GLU A 451 -16.74 17.83 -27.40
C GLU A 451 -16.52 17.70 -28.92
N LEU A 452 -15.83 16.64 -29.39
CA LEU A 452 -15.69 16.35 -30.83
C LEU A 452 -17.05 16.19 -31.51
N ASN A 453 -18.00 15.48 -30.87
CA ASN A 453 -19.35 15.30 -31.39
C ASN A 453 -20.14 16.61 -31.49
N LYS A 454 -19.86 17.63 -30.68
CA LYS A 454 -20.46 18.98 -30.85
C LYS A 454 -19.96 19.63 -32.15
N ILE A 455 -18.65 19.65 -32.36
CA ILE A 455 -18.01 20.24 -33.54
C ILE A 455 -18.46 19.52 -34.84
N VAL A 456 -18.62 18.19 -34.79
CA VAL A 456 -19.19 17.41 -35.92
C VAL A 456 -20.66 17.77 -36.18
N ASN A 457 -21.46 18.02 -35.14
CA ASN A 457 -22.86 18.43 -35.31
C ASN A 457 -22.98 19.85 -35.89
N GLU A 458 -22.12 20.79 -35.49
CA GLU A 458 -22.05 22.15 -36.05
C GLU A 458 -21.72 22.14 -37.56
N HIS A 459 -20.90 21.18 -38.03
CA HIS A 459 -20.49 21.05 -39.43
C HIS A 459 -21.14 19.85 -40.18
N ARG A 460 -22.28 19.36 -39.69
CA ARG A 460 -22.92 18.12 -40.18
C ARG A 460 -23.23 18.12 -41.68
N ASP A 461 -23.74 19.23 -42.21
CA ASP A 461 -24.14 19.32 -43.63
C ASP A 461 -22.97 19.53 -44.60
N THR A 462 -21.91 20.21 -44.18
CA THR A 462 -20.65 20.30 -44.96
C THR A 462 -19.95 18.95 -45.01
N LEU A 463 -19.87 18.22 -43.89
CA LEU A 463 -19.29 16.88 -43.84
C LEU A 463 -20.11 15.86 -44.66
N ARG A 464 -21.45 15.93 -44.62
CA ARG A 464 -22.32 15.09 -45.47
C ARG A 464 -22.09 15.36 -46.96
N LYS A 465 -21.88 16.63 -47.37
CA LYS A 465 -21.53 17.00 -48.74
C LYS A 465 -20.12 16.58 -49.14
N ALA A 466 -19.15 16.61 -48.22
CA ALA A 466 -17.81 16.09 -48.48
C ALA A 466 -17.85 14.57 -48.72
N ARG A 467 -18.54 13.82 -47.85
CA ARG A 467 -18.72 12.37 -47.97
C ARG A 467 -19.37 11.93 -49.29
N SER A 468 -20.26 12.74 -49.87
CA SER A 468 -20.90 12.42 -51.16
C SER A 468 -20.17 12.94 -52.40
N ASN A 469 -19.09 13.73 -52.25
CA ASN A 469 -18.35 14.34 -53.36
C ASN A 469 -16.84 14.02 -53.32
N PHE A 470 -16.43 12.88 -52.76
CA PHE A 470 -15.01 12.50 -52.69
C PHE A 470 -14.33 12.44 -54.06
N ASP A 471 -15.05 12.03 -55.11
CA ASP A 471 -14.57 11.97 -56.49
C ASP A 471 -14.33 13.34 -57.17
N LYS A 472 -14.79 14.45 -56.58
CA LYS A 472 -14.76 15.78 -57.23
C LYS A 472 -13.76 16.71 -56.53
N PRO A 473 -12.53 16.88 -57.06
CA PRO A 473 -11.47 17.59 -56.35
C PRO A 473 -11.77 19.07 -56.08
N GLU A 474 -12.33 19.79 -57.05
CA GLU A 474 -12.65 21.22 -56.94
C GLU A 474 -13.64 21.50 -55.80
N LYS A 475 -14.74 20.74 -55.75
CA LYS A 475 -15.77 20.88 -54.70
C LYS A 475 -15.26 20.46 -53.32
N MET A 476 -14.35 19.49 -53.27
CA MET A 476 -13.68 19.13 -52.01
C MET A 476 -12.77 20.27 -51.52
N ARG A 477 -12.07 20.97 -52.42
CA ARG A 477 -11.21 22.12 -52.09
C ARG A 477 -12.03 23.28 -51.50
N GLU A 478 -13.19 23.59 -52.08
CA GLU A 478 -14.14 24.58 -51.52
C GLU A 478 -14.61 24.17 -50.11
N LEU A 479 -14.97 22.91 -49.91
CA LEU A 479 -15.42 22.39 -48.60
C LEU A 479 -14.30 22.41 -47.55
N LEU A 480 -13.05 22.11 -47.93
CA LEU A 480 -11.88 22.19 -47.05
C LEU A 480 -11.57 23.62 -46.60
N LEU A 481 -11.74 24.62 -47.48
CA LEU A 481 -11.61 26.05 -47.13
C LEU A 481 -12.74 26.54 -46.21
N LEU A 482 -13.93 25.95 -46.33
CA LEU A 482 -15.08 26.27 -45.48
C LEU A 482 -14.98 25.64 -44.08
N LEU A 483 -14.31 24.48 -43.97
CA LEU A 483 -14.05 23.78 -42.71
C LEU A 483 -12.81 24.31 -41.96
N SER A 484 -11.88 25.00 -42.62
CA SER A 484 -10.72 25.61 -41.97
C SER A 484 -11.01 26.96 -41.31
N GLY A 485 -12.09 27.64 -41.73
CA GLY A 485 -12.47 28.96 -41.21
C GLY A 485 -11.78 30.15 -41.91
N ASP A 486 -11.00 29.91 -42.97
CA ASP A 486 -10.16 30.92 -43.64
C ASP A 486 -10.93 32.06 -44.35
N ILE A 487 -12.27 32.05 -44.31
CA ILE A 487 -13.15 32.96 -45.07
C ILE A 487 -13.61 34.20 -44.25
N THR A 488 -13.56 34.16 -42.90
CA THR A 488 -14.04 35.27 -42.06
C THR A 488 -12.91 36.03 -41.34
N ASP A 489 -12.70 37.27 -41.80
CA ASP A 489 -12.04 38.40 -41.12
C ASP A 489 -10.54 38.33 -40.77
N ARG A 490 -9.73 38.80 -41.74
CA ARG A 490 -8.31 39.19 -41.61
C ARG A 490 -8.01 40.35 -40.61
N LYS A 491 -8.87 40.63 -39.62
CA LYS A 491 -8.73 41.79 -38.70
C LYS A 491 -8.68 41.44 -37.22
N THR A 492 -8.90 40.19 -36.82
CA THR A 492 -8.87 39.75 -35.42
C THR A 492 -8.00 38.49 -35.23
N GLN A 493 -6.72 38.60 -35.57
CA GLN A 493 -5.74 37.56 -35.21
C GLN A 493 -5.37 37.65 -33.73
N SER A 494 -6.15 36.94 -32.90
CA SER A 494 -5.73 36.51 -31.57
C SER A 494 -6.40 35.17 -31.23
N ILE A 495 -5.64 34.08 -31.38
CA ILE A 495 -5.83 32.81 -30.66
C ILE A 495 -7.24 32.16 -30.78
N SER A 496 -7.73 31.97 -32.01
CA SER A 496 -8.82 31.00 -32.29
C SER A 496 -8.36 30.00 -33.35
N ALA A 497 -7.94 28.81 -32.91
CA ALA A 497 -7.62 27.69 -33.79
C ALA A 497 -8.85 27.30 -34.63
N GLY A 498 -8.64 27.00 -35.92
CA GLY A 498 -9.74 26.64 -36.83
C GLY A 498 -10.42 25.33 -36.43
N PRO A 499 -11.65 25.04 -36.92
CA PRO A 499 -12.40 23.85 -36.52
C PRO A 499 -11.59 22.55 -36.71
N MET A 500 -10.93 22.42 -37.88
CA MET A 500 -10.03 21.32 -38.21
C MET A 500 -8.84 21.16 -37.24
N GLU A 501 -8.27 22.27 -36.78
CA GLU A 501 -7.13 22.26 -35.84
C GLU A 501 -7.57 21.87 -34.43
N SER A 502 -8.75 22.33 -33.99
CA SER A 502 -9.34 21.90 -32.72
C SER A 502 -9.69 20.40 -32.70
N VAL A 503 -10.13 19.87 -33.86
CA VAL A 503 -10.40 18.43 -34.04
C VAL A 503 -9.11 17.64 -33.93
N LEU A 504 -8.06 18.02 -34.68
CA LEU A 504 -6.74 17.39 -34.62
C LEU A 504 -6.17 17.41 -33.19
N GLN A 505 -6.16 18.56 -32.51
CA GLN A 505 -5.66 18.69 -31.15
C GLN A 505 -6.37 17.73 -30.18
N ARG A 506 -7.70 17.65 -30.24
CA ARG A 506 -8.48 16.74 -29.37
C ARG A 506 -8.22 15.27 -29.66
N ILE A 507 -7.98 14.89 -30.90
CA ILE A 507 -7.66 13.51 -31.29
C ILE A 507 -6.25 13.13 -30.87
N THR A 508 -5.27 14.04 -31.00
CA THR A 508 -3.94 13.87 -30.43
C THR A 508 -4.04 13.65 -28.92
N ILE A 509 -4.81 14.45 -28.19
CA ILE A 509 -5.03 14.29 -26.73
C ILE A 509 -5.67 12.92 -26.41
N ILE A 510 -6.67 12.47 -27.18
CA ILE A 510 -7.25 11.13 -27.01
C ILE A 510 -6.18 10.05 -27.22
N GLY A 511 -5.37 10.17 -28.27
CA GLY A 511 -4.28 9.25 -28.58
C GLY A 511 -3.21 9.21 -27.50
N GLU A 512 -2.81 10.36 -26.96
CA GLU A 512 -1.87 10.49 -25.84
C GLU A 512 -2.35 9.76 -24.59
N ILE A 513 -3.63 9.91 -24.24
CA ILE A 513 -4.25 9.25 -23.08
C ILE A 513 -4.31 7.72 -23.30
N LEU A 514 -4.67 7.28 -24.51
CA LEU A 514 -4.74 5.86 -24.87
C LEU A 514 -3.34 5.22 -24.94
N ALA A 515 -2.34 5.92 -25.47
CA ALA A 515 -0.95 5.46 -25.50
C ALA A 515 -0.38 5.25 -24.09
N PHE A 516 -0.63 6.20 -23.18
CA PHE A 516 -0.26 6.04 -21.77
C PHE A 516 -1.00 4.86 -21.10
N ARG A 517 -2.27 4.62 -21.46
CA ARG A 517 -3.04 3.47 -20.99
C ARG A 517 -2.52 2.13 -21.54
N GLU A 518 -2.08 2.08 -22.79
CA GLU A 518 -1.44 0.90 -23.39
C GLU A 518 -0.14 0.54 -22.62
N LEU A 519 0.69 1.53 -22.31
CA LEU A 519 1.89 1.33 -21.48
C LEU A 519 1.56 0.81 -20.07
N LEU A 520 0.52 1.37 -19.43
CA LEU A 520 0.05 0.87 -18.13
C LEU A 520 -0.42 -0.58 -18.20
N HIS A 521 -1.26 -0.93 -19.18
CA HIS A 521 -1.76 -2.29 -19.36
C HIS A 521 -0.63 -3.30 -19.59
N LYS A 522 0.37 -2.96 -20.42
CA LYS A 522 1.58 -3.78 -20.62
C LYS A 522 2.37 -3.98 -19.34
N ALA A 523 2.56 -2.91 -18.56
CA ALA A 523 3.21 -3.01 -17.26
C ALA A 523 2.44 -3.85 -16.23
N VAL A 524 1.09 -3.87 -16.29
CA VAL A 524 0.28 -4.79 -15.47
C VAL A 524 0.52 -6.23 -15.90
N HIS A 525 0.45 -6.50 -17.21
CA HIS A 525 0.58 -7.84 -17.78
C HIS A 525 1.92 -8.48 -17.39
N ASP A 526 3.05 -7.76 -17.58
CA ASP A 526 4.39 -8.20 -17.17
C ASP A 526 4.49 -8.56 -15.65
N VAL A 527 3.84 -7.77 -14.79
CA VAL A 527 3.83 -7.98 -13.33
C VAL A 527 2.92 -9.16 -12.95
N LEU A 528 1.80 -9.35 -13.65
CA LEU A 528 0.90 -10.48 -13.42
C LEU A 528 1.47 -11.80 -13.97
N GLU A 529 2.24 -11.77 -15.06
CA GLU A 529 2.93 -12.96 -15.57
C GLU A 529 3.94 -13.49 -14.55
N THR A 530 4.70 -12.59 -13.92
CA THR A 530 5.68 -12.96 -12.88
C THR A 530 5.06 -13.30 -11.52
N ARG A 531 3.92 -12.69 -11.13
CA ARG A 531 3.28 -12.92 -9.83
C ARG A 531 2.19 -14.00 -9.83
N LEU A 532 1.43 -14.14 -10.90
CA LEU A 532 0.22 -14.96 -11.00
C LEU A 532 0.13 -15.77 -12.32
N PRO A 533 1.19 -16.53 -12.70
CA PRO A 533 1.28 -17.19 -14.00
C PRO A 533 0.11 -18.15 -14.28
N PHE A 534 -0.35 -18.90 -13.27
CA PHE A 534 -1.47 -19.85 -13.41
C PHE A 534 -2.81 -19.17 -13.73
N LEU A 535 -3.07 -17.99 -13.17
CA LEU A 535 -4.29 -17.24 -13.46
C LEU A 535 -4.20 -16.61 -14.85
N LEU A 536 -3.04 -16.05 -15.20
CA LEU A 536 -2.79 -15.43 -16.50
C LEU A 536 -2.88 -16.45 -17.65
N SER A 537 -2.32 -17.65 -17.49
CA SER A 537 -2.49 -18.74 -18.48
C SER A 537 -3.94 -19.19 -18.63
N SER A 538 -4.71 -19.20 -17.53
CA SER A 538 -6.14 -19.54 -17.57
C SER A 538 -6.95 -18.46 -18.30
N VAL A 539 -6.64 -17.18 -18.08
CA VAL A 539 -7.28 -16.05 -18.78
C VAL A 539 -6.95 -16.03 -20.27
N HIS A 540 -5.69 -16.31 -20.66
CA HIS A 540 -5.33 -16.45 -22.07
C HIS A 540 -6.07 -17.62 -22.75
N ASN A 541 -6.13 -18.79 -22.12
CA ASN A 541 -6.86 -19.93 -22.66
C ASN A 541 -8.36 -19.63 -22.85
N LEU A 542 -8.98 -18.93 -21.89
CA LEU A 542 -10.37 -18.46 -22.02
C LEU A 542 -10.53 -17.42 -23.14
N HIS A 543 -9.57 -16.51 -23.31
CA HIS A 543 -9.63 -15.49 -24.37
C HIS A 543 -9.53 -16.10 -25.78
N GLU A 544 -8.66 -17.10 -25.96
CA GLU A 544 -8.48 -17.81 -27.24
C GLU A 544 -9.62 -18.78 -27.57
N SER A 545 -10.24 -19.41 -26.57
CA SER A 545 -11.28 -20.45 -26.78
C SER A 545 -12.71 -19.92 -26.87
N CYS A 546 -12.99 -18.70 -26.40
CA CYS A 546 -14.34 -18.14 -26.39
C CYS A 546 -14.77 -17.48 -27.72
N GLY A 547 -16.07 -17.56 -28.03
CA GLY A 547 -16.67 -16.87 -29.17
C GLY A 547 -16.86 -15.38 -28.95
N ASP A 548 -17.08 -14.61 -30.02
CA ASP A 548 -17.07 -13.13 -29.99
C ASP A 548 -18.10 -12.48 -29.05
N HIS A 549 -19.18 -13.18 -28.70
CA HIS A 549 -20.14 -12.71 -27.70
C HIS A 549 -19.63 -12.87 -26.26
N ASP A 550 -18.93 -13.97 -25.96
CA ASP A 550 -18.37 -14.24 -24.63
C ASP A 550 -17.10 -13.43 -24.38
N LYS A 551 -16.32 -13.16 -25.44
CA LYS A 551 -15.16 -12.23 -25.41
C LYS A 551 -15.50 -10.86 -24.82
N LEU A 552 -16.75 -10.41 -24.93
CA LEU A 552 -17.20 -9.11 -24.38
C LEU A 552 -17.42 -9.17 -22.86
N VAL A 553 -17.94 -10.28 -22.34
CA VAL A 553 -18.04 -10.51 -20.89
C VAL A 553 -16.65 -10.71 -20.29
N ILE A 554 -15.79 -11.44 -21.01
CA ILE A 554 -14.39 -11.70 -20.65
C ILE A 554 -13.52 -10.45 -20.80
N SER A 555 -13.90 -9.46 -21.63
CA SER A 555 -13.09 -8.26 -21.90
C SER A 555 -12.77 -7.44 -20.66
N GLU A 556 -13.66 -7.37 -19.66
CA GLU A 556 -13.39 -6.66 -18.41
C GLU A 556 -12.33 -7.39 -17.57
N MET A 557 -12.33 -8.73 -17.60
CA MET A 557 -11.29 -9.55 -16.98
C MET A 557 -9.96 -9.43 -17.73
N CYS A 558 -9.96 -9.49 -19.07
CA CYS A 558 -8.77 -9.27 -19.89
C CYS A 558 -8.17 -7.88 -19.67
N ALA A 559 -8.99 -6.82 -19.62
CA ALA A 559 -8.54 -5.46 -19.34
C ALA A 559 -7.96 -5.31 -17.92
N ALA A 560 -8.51 -5.99 -16.92
CA ALA A 560 -7.95 -6.02 -15.56
C ALA A 560 -6.60 -6.77 -15.48
N VAL A 561 -6.34 -7.69 -16.41
CA VAL A 561 -5.06 -8.42 -16.54
C VAL A 561 -4.07 -7.72 -17.50
N GLY A 562 -4.50 -6.65 -18.18
CA GLY A 562 -3.67 -5.90 -19.13
C GLY A 562 -3.56 -6.52 -20.53
N VAL A 563 -4.38 -7.54 -20.84
CA VAL A 563 -4.43 -8.16 -22.18
C VAL A 563 -5.09 -7.20 -23.17
N GLU A 564 -4.44 -6.95 -24.32
CA GLU A 564 -5.00 -6.14 -25.40
C GLU A 564 -6.24 -6.82 -25.98
N THR A 565 -7.39 -6.14 -25.95
CA THR A 565 -8.67 -6.61 -26.49
C THR A 565 -9.11 -5.71 -27.64
N GLU A 566 -9.68 -6.29 -28.70
CA GLU A 566 -10.08 -5.54 -29.89
C GLU A 566 -11.12 -4.44 -29.58
N VAL A 567 -12.03 -4.71 -28.62
CA VAL A 567 -13.06 -3.76 -28.18
C VAL A 567 -12.85 -3.44 -26.70
N ASP A 568 -12.51 -2.19 -26.43
CA ASP A 568 -12.37 -1.67 -25.07
C ASP A 568 -13.74 -1.36 -24.43
N VAL A 569 -14.26 -2.31 -23.66
CA VAL A 569 -15.56 -2.19 -23.00
C VAL A 569 -15.58 -1.08 -21.93
N ALA A 570 -14.44 -0.71 -21.33
CA ALA A 570 -14.39 0.43 -20.42
C ALA A 570 -14.72 1.74 -21.17
N LEU A 571 -14.14 1.94 -22.36
CA LEU A 571 -14.42 3.09 -23.22
C LEU A 571 -15.86 3.10 -23.75
N VAL A 572 -16.37 1.94 -24.18
CA VAL A 572 -17.79 1.80 -24.59
C VAL A 572 -18.73 2.20 -23.46
N ASN A 573 -18.48 1.76 -22.22
CA ASN A 573 -19.31 2.09 -21.07
C ASN A 573 -19.20 3.58 -20.68
N ALA A 574 -18.01 4.17 -20.74
CA ALA A 574 -17.83 5.60 -20.46
C ALA A 574 -18.49 6.51 -21.50
N ILE A 575 -18.41 6.17 -22.79
CA ILE A 575 -19.13 6.89 -23.86
C ILE A 575 -20.65 6.77 -23.63
N ARG A 576 -21.15 5.56 -23.34
CA ARG A 576 -22.58 5.32 -23.06
C ARG A 576 -23.08 6.14 -21.86
N ALA A 577 -22.26 6.32 -20.83
CA ALA A 577 -22.60 7.11 -19.65
C ALA A 577 -22.68 8.62 -19.92
N GLN A 578 -21.99 9.12 -20.96
CA GLN A 578 -22.01 10.53 -21.35
C GLN A 578 -23.00 10.84 -22.49
N SER A 579 -23.35 9.86 -23.32
CA SER A 579 -24.42 9.97 -24.31
C SER A 579 -25.79 9.95 -23.63
N GLN A 580 -26.46 11.11 -23.55
CA GLN A 580 -27.85 11.18 -23.07
C GLN A 580 -28.76 10.33 -23.97
N GLN A 581 -29.66 9.54 -23.37
CA GLN A 581 -30.50 8.51 -24.02
C GLN A 581 -31.63 9.08 -24.93
N SER A 582 -31.46 10.29 -25.47
CA SER A 582 -32.54 11.14 -25.97
C SER A 582 -32.54 11.31 -27.51
N GLN A 583 -31.82 10.47 -28.26
CA GLN A 583 -31.70 10.55 -29.72
C GLN A 583 -31.96 9.20 -30.38
N SER A 584 -32.54 9.22 -31.58
CA SER A 584 -32.78 8.02 -32.40
C SER A 584 -31.45 7.34 -32.78
N PRO A 585 -31.40 6.00 -32.86
CA PRO A 585 -30.14 5.24 -32.97
C PRO A 585 -29.34 5.51 -34.26
N ASP A 586 -29.97 6.01 -35.32
CA ASP A 586 -29.30 6.36 -36.58
C ASP A 586 -28.49 7.66 -36.52
N ASP A 587 -28.89 8.61 -35.67
CA ASP A 587 -28.24 9.93 -35.60
C ASP A 587 -26.83 9.88 -34.97
N PRO A 588 -26.56 9.20 -33.84
CA PRO A 588 -25.22 9.08 -33.30
C PRO A 588 -24.31 8.19 -34.19
N TYR A 589 -24.86 7.23 -34.93
CA TYR A 589 -24.11 6.46 -35.94
C TYR A 589 -23.66 7.37 -37.10
N LEU A 590 -24.54 8.26 -37.58
CA LEU A 590 -24.16 9.23 -38.61
C LEU A 590 -23.11 10.21 -38.09
N VAL A 591 -23.26 10.76 -36.88
CA VAL A 591 -22.26 11.63 -36.25
C VAL A 591 -20.90 10.92 -36.14
N SER A 592 -20.90 9.64 -35.74
CA SER A 592 -19.67 8.83 -35.67
C SER A 592 -19.04 8.63 -37.05
N CYS A 593 -19.82 8.36 -38.10
CA CYS A 593 -19.30 8.27 -39.47
C CYS A 593 -18.71 9.62 -39.95
N LEU A 594 -19.40 10.72 -39.68
CA LEU A 594 -18.95 12.07 -40.07
C LEU A 594 -17.71 12.52 -39.28
N LEU A 595 -17.53 12.03 -38.05
CA LEU A 595 -16.29 12.22 -37.29
C LEU A 595 -15.10 11.66 -38.08
N PHE A 596 -15.10 10.37 -38.46
CA PHE A 596 -13.98 9.80 -39.23
C PHE A 596 -13.72 10.52 -40.55
N VAL A 597 -14.76 10.95 -41.26
CA VAL A 597 -14.61 11.81 -42.46
C VAL A 597 -13.90 13.13 -42.12
N PHE A 598 -14.25 13.78 -41.01
CA PHE A 598 -13.62 15.03 -40.57
C PHE A 598 -12.15 14.83 -40.14
N ILE A 599 -11.82 13.68 -39.53
CA ILE A 599 -10.43 13.31 -39.22
C ILE A 599 -9.62 13.11 -40.51
N ALA A 600 -10.14 12.31 -41.45
CA ALA A 600 -9.45 12.04 -42.72
C ALA A 600 -9.17 13.32 -43.52
N LEU A 601 -10.12 14.26 -43.52
CA LEU A 601 -10.00 15.57 -44.18
C LEU A 601 -9.09 16.56 -43.44
N SER A 602 -8.84 16.37 -42.14
CA SER A 602 -7.97 17.27 -41.35
C SER A 602 -6.51 16.84 -41.32
N LEU A 603 -6.18 15.55 -41.47
CA LEU A 603 -4.79 15.05 -41.57
C LEU A 603 -3.89 15.87 -42.54
N PRO A 604 -4.34 16.29 -43.75
CA PRO A 604 -3.57 17.16 -44.63
C PRO A 604 -3.07 18.46 -43.99
N ARG A 605 -3.81 19.07 -43.05
CA ARG A 605 -3.38 20.32 -42.38
C ARG A 605 -2.19 20.10 -41.44
N LEU A 606 -1.92 18.88 -40.96
CA LEU A 606 -0.72 18.57 -40.17
C LEU A 606 0.58 18.83 -40.95
N ALA A 607 0.57 18.62 -42.27
CA ALA A 607 1.73 18.86 -43.13
C ALA A 607 2.11 20.34 -43.27
N LEU A 608 1.23 21.26 -42.86
CA LEU A 608 1.52 22.71 -42.82
C LEU A 608 2.20 23.14 -41.51
N ASN A 609 2.18 22.29 -40.47
CA ASN A 609 2.72 22.62 -39.15
C ASN A 609 4.13 22.07 -38.98
N ASN A 610 5.12 22.96 -38.81
CA ASN A 610 6.54 22.60 -38.64
C ASN A 610 6.84 21.73 -37.40
N SER A 611 5.93 21.69 -36.41
CA SER A 611 6.01 20.78 -35.25
C SER A 611 5.67 19.31 -35.57
N SER A 612 5.21 18.99 -36.78
CA SER A 612 4.93 17.61 -37.20
C SER A 612 6.17 16.82 -37.65
N LEU A 613 7.35 17.45 -37.72
CA LEU A 613 8.61 16.81 -38.08
C LEU A 613 8.89 15.55 -37.24
N PHE A 614 8.91 14.40 -37.90
CA PHE A 614 9.18 13.09 -37.30
C PHE A 614 10.68 12.91 -36.99
N LYS A 615 11.00 12.71 -35.71
CA LYS A 615 12.31 12.27 -35.22
C LYS A 615 12.35 10.74 -35.26
N ALA A 616 13.21 10.16 -36.08
CA ALA A 616 13.31 8.71 -36.22
C ALA A 616 13.97 8.05 -34.99
N SER A 617 14.92 8.75 -34.37
CA SER A 617 15.53 8.43 -33.06
C SER A 617 14.53 8.16 -31.93
N LEU A 618 13.42 8.89 -31.91
CA LEU A 618 12.33 8.74 -30.93
C LEU A 618 11.08 8.05 -31.50
N CYS A 619 11.05 7.79 -32.81
CA CYS A 619 9.86 7.44 -33.59
C CYS A 619 8.65 8.35 -33.30
N ALA A 620 8.90 9.65 -33.11
CA ALA A 620 7.93 10.62 -32.60
C ALA A 620 8.02 11.98 -33.31
N SER A 621 6.87 12.60 -33.57
CA SER A 621 6.76 14.01 -33.98
C SER A 621 6.70 14.92 -32.75
N GLN A 622 7.05 16.21 -32.90
CA GLN A 622 7.06 17.17 -31.78
C GLN A 622 5.65 17.60 -31.32
N ASN A 623 4.61 17.19 -32.04
CA ASN A 623 3.20 17.45 -31.73
C ASN A 623 2.38 16.16 -31.46
N ASN A 624 3.06 15.05 -31.15
CA ASN A 624 2.47 13.74 -30.85
C ASN A 624 1.50 13.20 -31.92
N SER A 625 1.62 13.62 -33.19
CA SER A 625 0.73 13.18 -34.27
C SER A 625 0.74 11.66 -34.53
N GLN A 626 1.79 10.94 -34.13
CA GLN A 626 1.82 9.47 -34.12
C GLN A 626 0.69 8.86 -33.27
N CYS A 627 0.25 9.54 -32.21
CA CYS A 627 -0.82 9.08 -31.33
C CYS A 627 -2.20 9.09 -32.00
N ILE A 628 -2.37 9.80 -33.12
CA ILE A 628 -3.62 9.82 -33.89
C ILE A 628 -3.96 8.42 -34.43
N ALA A 629 -2.96 7.61 -34.80
CA ALA A 629 -3.15 6.23 -35.23
C ALA A 629 -3.81 5.37 -34.13
N ILE A 630 -3.34 5.51 -32.89
CA ILE A 630 -3.87 4.84 -31.70
C ILE A 630 -5.31 5.31 -31.43
N ALA A 631 -5.54 6.63 -31.47
CA ALA A 631 -6.87 7.20 -31.29
C ALA A 631 -7.88 6.68 -32.31
N VAL A 632 -7.57 6.73 -33.61
CA VAL A 632 -8.49 6.34 -34.69
C VAL A 632 -8.85 4.85 -34.60
N SER A 633 -7.88 3.97 -34.34
CA SER A 633 -8.12 2.54 -34.14
C SER A 633 -9.07 2.27 -32.97
N SER A 634 -8.73 2.75 -31.77
CA SER A 634 -9.54 2.50 -30.56
C SER A 634 -10.93 3.14 -30.63
N LEU A 635 -11.04 4.34 -31.20
CA LEU A 635 -12.33 5.02 -31.38
C LEU A 635 -13.22 4.30 -32.40
N ALA A 636 -12.66 3.76 -33.50
CA ALA A 636 -13.44 3.02 -34.48
C ALA A 636 -14.04 1.77 -33.85
N ASN A 637 -13.22 1.00 -33.13
CA ASN A 637 -13.66 -0.22 -32.45
C ASN A 637 -14.74 0.09 -31.40
N ALA A 638 -14.52 1.09 -30.53
CA ALA A 638 -15.47 1.44 -29.47
C ALA A 638 -16.79 2.05 -29.99
N LEU A 639 -16.73 3.00 -30.92
CA LEU A 639 -17.93 3.68 -31.44
C LEU A 639 -18.77 2.74 -32.32
N PHE A 640 -18.19 2.06 -33.31
CA PHE A 640 -18.98 1.22 -34.20
C PHE A 640 -19.49 -0.06 -33.52
N TYR A 641 -18.82 -0.52 -32.46
CA TYR A 641 -19.37 -1.53 -31.55
C TYR A 641 -20.60 -1.00 -30.77
N LEU A 642 -20.53 0.21 -30.20
CA LEU A 642 -21.64 0.81 -29.45
C LEU A 642 -22.92 0.98 -30.29
N HIS A 643 -22.79 1.22 -31.60
CA HIS A 643 -23.93 1.30 -32.53
C HIS A 643 -24.43 -0.07 -33.05
N GLY A 644 -23.80 -1.18 -32.66
CA GLY A 644 -24.28 -2.54 -32.93
C GLY A 644 -24.19 -3.02 -34.39
N ARG A 645 -23.70 -2.19 -35.34
CA ARG A 645 -23.69 -2.53 -36.78
C ARG A 645 -22.49 -3.36 -37.25
N ARG A 646 -21.39 -3.42 -36.46
CA ARG A 646 -20.14 -4.15 -36.80
C ARG A 646 -19.42 -3.72 -38.10
N ASP A 647 -19.84 -2.62 -38.76
CA ASP A 647 -19.24 -2.07 -39.99
C ASP A 647 -17.79 -1.51 -39.86
N VAL A 648 -17.04 -1.86 -38.81
CA VAL A 648 -15.73 -1.28 -38.45
C VAL A 648 -14.77 -1.30 -39.66
N VAL A 649 -14.70 -2.45 -40.34
CA VAL A 649 -13.83 -2.70 -41.49
C VAL A 649 -14.17 -1.78 -42.66
N GLU A 650 -15.46 -1.58 -42.97
CA GLU A 650 -15.88 -0.72 -44.08
C GLU A 650 -15.61 0.76 -43.79
N ARG A 651 -15.85 1.19 -42.56
CA ARG A 651 -15.65 2.59 -42.16
C ARG A 651 -14.16 2.95 -42.03
N LEU A 652 -13.31 2.00 -41.61
CA LEU A 652 -11.85 2.15 -41.67
C LEU A 652 -11.31 2.14 -43.11
N LYS A 653 -11.87 1.33 -44.02
CA LYS A 653 -11.56 1.38 -45.46
C LYS A 653 -11.91 2.75 -46.07
N GLU A 654 -13.10 3.26 -45.77
CA GLU A 654 -13.55 4.58 -46.20
C GLU A 654 -12.66 5.70 -45.65
N PHE A 655 -12.31 5.63 -44.36
CA PHE A 655 -11.35 6.55 -43.73
C PHE A 655 -9.99 6.54 -44.45
N LEU A 656 -9.42 5.36 -44.70
CA LEU A 656 -8.11 5.23 -45.35
C LEU A 656 -8.12 5.79 -46.77
N ALA A 657 -9.14 5.49 -47.57
CA ALA A 657 -9.27 6.02 -48.93
C ALA A 657 -9.39 7.56 -48.95
N LEU A 658 -10.16 8.14 -48.02
CA LEU A 658 -10.31 9.60 -47.90
C LEU A 658 -9.00 10.26 -47.44
N ALA A 659 -8.31 9.68 -46.45
CA ALA A 659 -7.04 10.19 -45.94
C ALA A 659 -5.94 10.13 -47.01
N SER A 660 -5.78 8.99 -47.69
CA SER A 660 -4.84 8.83 -48.80
C SER A 660 -5.14 9.81 -49.94
N SER A 661 -6.40 9.98 -50.35
CA SER A 661 -6.77 10.96 -51.37
C SER A 661 -6.48 12.41 -50.94
N GLY A 662 -6.69 12.74 -49.67
CA GLY A 662 -6.36 14.05 -49.10
C GLY A 662 -4.87 14.36 -49.15
N LEU A 663 -4.02 13.41 -48.74
CA LEU A 663 -2.57 13.57 -48.71
C LEU A 663 -1.94 13.54 -50.11
N LEU A 664 -2.47 12.74 -51.03
CA LEU A 664 -2.01 12.72 -52.43
C LEU A 664 -2.34 14.02 -53.17
N ARG A 665 -3.48 14.68 -52.88
CA ARG A 665 -3.81 15.99 -53.49
C ARG A 665 -2.78 17.08 -53.13
N LEU A 666 -2.31 17.13 -51.88
CA LEU A 666 -1.22 18.02 -51.48
C LEU A 666 0.06 17.82 -52.30
N SER A 667 0.32 16.61 -52.78
CA SER A 667 1.51 16.34 -53.60
C SER A 667 1.47 16.99 -54.99
N SER A 668 0.28 17.34 -55.49
CA SER A 668 0.08 17.92 -56.82
C SER A 668 0.01 19.46 -56.86
N GLU A 669 -0.27 20.13 -55.74
CA GLU A 669 -0.66 21.55 -55.75
C GLU A 669 0.40 22.53 -55.22
N GLU A 670 1.36 22.09 -54.39
CA GLU A 670 2.28 22.99 -53.66
C GLU A 670 3.76 22.57 -53.73
N ALA A 671 4.26 22.24 -54.93
CA ALA A 671 5.65 21.82 -55.16
C ALA A 671 6.73 22.92 -54.92
N SER A 672 6.36 24.13 -54.50
CA SER A 672 7.27 25.29 -54.37
C SER A 672 7.80 25.56 -52.96
N ASN A 673 7.21 24.98 -51.91
CA ASN A 673 7.57 25.27 -50.51
C ASN A 673 8.30 24.08 -49.86
N THR A 674 9.61 24.18 -49.72
CA THR A 674 10.47 23.14 -49.13
C THR A 674 10.12 22.79 -47.69
N GLU A 675 9.64 23.73 -46.88
CA GLU A 675 9.27 23.47 -45.48
C GLU A 675 8.04 22.57 -45.34
N ILE A 676 7.01 22.82 -46.17
CA ILE A 676 5.79 21.98 -46.26
C ILE A 676 6.15 20.56 -46.72
N LEU A 677 7.16 20.45 -47.60
CA LEU A 677 7.67 19.15 -48.05
C LEU A 677 8.22 18.30 -46.89
N ASN A 678 8.88 18.90 -45.90
CA ASN A 678 9.52 18.19 -44.80
C ASN A 678 8.48 17.56 -43.86
N SER A 679 7.50 18.37 -43.45
CA SER A 679 6.36 17.95 -42.61
C SER A 679 5.47 16.91 -43.31
N ARG A 680 5.31 16.98 -44.64
CA ARG A 680 4.53 16.01 -45.44
C ARG A 680 5.00 14.56 -45.29
N HIS A 681 6.31 14.30 -45.29
CA HIS A 681 6.86 12.95 -45.15
C HIS A 681 6.48 12.32 -43.80
N SER A 682 6.41 13.13 -42.74
CA SER A 682 5.97 12.71 -41.40
C SER A 682 4.50 12.26 -41.38
N VAL A 683 3.62 12.88 -42.17
CA VAL A 683 2.19 12.52 -42.20
C VAL A 683 1.93 11.20 -42.95
N TYR A 684 2.75 10.85 -43.95
CA TYR A 684 2.67 9.52 -44.58
C TYR A 684 3.04 8.39 -43.61
N ILE A 685 3.96 8.64 -42.67
CA ILE A 685 4.33 7.68 -41.61
C ILE A 685 3.15 7.40 -40.66
N ILE A 686 2.23 8.36 -40.43
CA ILE A 686 1.04 8.16 -39.60
C ILE A 686 0.09 7.12 -40.23
N LEU A 687 -0.04 7.08 -41.57
CA LEU A 687 -0.85 6.06 -42.24
C LEU A 687 -0.25 4.66 -42.11
N ASP A 688 1.07 4.54 -42.21
CA ASP A 688 1.77 3.27 -41.97
C ASP A 688 1.59 2.79 -40.52
N GLN A 689 1.74 3.70 -39.55
CA GLN A 689 1.50 3.41 -38.12
C GLN A 689 0.05 3.00 -37.83
N LEU A 690 -0.92 3.57 -38.55
CA LEU A 690 -2.34 3.21 -38.43
C LEU A 690 -2.63 1.81 -38.98
N VAL A 691 -2.05 1.45 -40.13
CA VAL A 691 -2.20 0.11 -40.71
C VAL A 691 -1.48 -0.96 -39.87
N ASN A 692 -0.29 -0.66 -39.34
CA ASN A 692 0.41 -1.54 -38.39
C ASN A 692 -0.38 -1.85 -37.10
N ARG A 693 -1.31 -0.96 -36.69
CA ARG A 693 -2.06 -1.06 -35.42
C ARG A 693 -3.50 -1.54 -35.58
N CYS A 694 -4.06 -1.53 -36.79
CA CYS A 694 -5.43 -1.97 -37.05
C CYS A 694 -5.43 -3.40 -37.61
N SER A 695 -5.84 -4.40 -36.81
CA SER A 695 -6.01 -5.80 -37.28
C SER A 695 -6.94 -5.92 -38.50
N TYR A 696 -7.84 -4.95 -38.68
CA TYR A 696 -8.80 -4.88 -39.78
C TYR A 696 -8.28 -4.27 -41.09
N LEU A 697 -7.06 -3.69 -41.11
CA LEU A 697 -6.48 -3.06 -42.29
C LEU A 697 -5.22 -3.81 -42.74
N THR A 698 -5.18 -4.24 -44.00
CA THR A 698 -4.01 -4.93 -44.57
C THR A 698 -3.12 -3.97 -45.34
N PHE A 699 -1.83 -4.31 -45.44
CA PHE A 699 -0.89 -3.58 -46.29
C PHE A 699 -1.27 -3.60 -47.78
N ASP A 700 -1.95 -4.66 -48.25
CA ASP A 700 -2.44 -4.73 -49.63
C ASP A 700 -3.47 -3.63 -49.94
N LEU A 701 -4.34 -3.33 -48.97
CA LEU A 701 -5.29 -2.23 -49.06
C LEU A 701 -4.56 -0.88 -49.03
N LEU A 702 -3.54 -0.72 -48.19
CA LEU A 702 -2.72 0.49 -48.14
C LEU A 702 -2.06 0.75 -49.50
N GLU A 703 -1.38 -0.25 -50.08
CA GLU A 703 -0.72 -0.14 -51.39
C GLU A 703 -1.72 0.25 -52.50
N SER A 704 -2.96 -0.25 -52.44
CA SER A 704 -4.01 0.10 -53.40
C SER A 704 -4.46 1.57 -53.36
N CYS A 705 -4.27 2.25 -52.22
CA CYS A 705 -4.67 3.65 -52.02
C CYS A 705 -3.48 4.62 -51.96
N LEU A 706 -2.31 4.15 -51.54
CA LEU A 706 -1.09 4.94 -51.35
C LEU A 706 0.16 4.06 -51.53
N PRO A 707 0.96 4.26 -52.60
CA PRO A 707 2.11 3.41 -52.87
C PRO A 707 3.17 3.45 -51.75
N TYR A 708 3.56 2.29 -51.24
CA TYR A 708 4.53 2.12 -50.15
C TYR A 708 5.91 2.71 -50.48
N ASN A 709 6.23 2.87 -51.77
CA ASN A 709 7.41 3.63 -52.21
C ASN A 709 7.48 5.06 -51.62
N LEU A 710 6.33 5.73 -51.44
CA LEU A 710 6.26 7.07 -50.83
C LEU A 710 6.54 7.01 -49.32
N ILE A 711 6.02 5.99 -48.63
CA ILE A 711 6.27 5.75 -47.20
C ILE A 711 7.76 5.42 -46.99
N ARG A 712 8.34 4.53 -47.81
CA ARG A 712 9.76 4.19 -47.77
C ARG A 712 10.67 5.39 -48.00
N SER A 713 10.35 6.26 -48.99
CA SER A 713 11.11 7.49 -49.21
C SER A 713 10.97 8.47 -48.04
N SER A 714 9.81 8.49 -47.37
CA SER A 714 9.56 9.31 -46.18
C SER A 714 10.42 8.88 -45.00
N TYR A 715 10.48 7.58 -44.69
CA TYR A 715 11.42 7.05 -43.69
C TYR A 715 12.87 7.36 -44.05
N GLN A 716 13.31 7.08 -45.28
CA GLN A 716 14.67 7.35 -45.72
C GLN A 716 15.05 8.83 -45.60
N TYR A 717 14.10 9.74 -45.88
CA TYR A 717 14.28 11.18 -45.68
C TYR A 717 14.46 11.51 -44.20
N CYS A 718 13.53 11.12 -43.33
CA CYS A 718 13.61 11.41 -41.89
C CYS A 718 14.89 10.88 -41.23
N TYR A 719 15.32 9.65 -41.54
CA TYR A 719 16.57 9.08 -41.03
C TYR A 719 17.82 9.83 -41.52
N ARG A 720 17.83 10.35 -42.75
CA ARG A 720 18.95 11.17 -43.26
C ARG A 720 18.99 12.55 -42.62
N THR A 721 17.84 13.21 -42.47
CA THR A 721 17.76 14.53 -41.85
C THR A 721 18.15 14.55 -40.36
N GLU A 722 18.10 13.40 -39.68
CA GLU A 722 18.71 13.24 -38.35
C GLU A 722 20.21 12.94 -38.40
N MET A 723 20.70 12.16 -39.37
CA MET A 723 22.15 11.84 -39.51
C MET A 723 23.00 13.03 -40.00
N GLU A 724 22.38 14.03 -40.61
CA GLU A 724 23.02 15.27 -41.08
C GLU A 724 23.04 16.39 -40.00
N LYS A 725 22.60 16.11 -38.77
CA LYS A 725 22.56 17.03 -37.62
C LYS A 725 23.43 16.55 -36.45
#